data_AF-A0A956NI09-F1
#
_entry.id   AF-A0A956NI09-F1
#
_cell.length_a   1.000
_cell.length_b   1.000
_cell.length_c   1.000
_cell.angle_alpha   90.00
_cell.angle_beta   90.00
_cell.angle_gamma   90.00
#
_symmetry.space_group_name_H-M   'P 1'
#
loop_
_entity.id
_entity.type
_entity.pdbx_description
1 polymer ?
#
loop_
_entity_poly.entity_id
_entity_poly.type
_entity_poly.pdbx_seq_one_letter_code
_entity_poly.pdbx_strand_id
1 'polypeptide(L)'
;TYARQITEAAWNADPYNDVPAPVLSGTGSAWFGVFGTEARELCWSAGLGYGNNWCQRLVGPTLAYPGTGNVSVSWTHFNETEENFDYARVYLELLPSETRMDLREYSGLIGLAVDHPTSPPPGLADSDLLTELDFQGETQYRIVFEVTSDRTWSDEDGLYTTSYGAAGFDDVQIGANSYDFDTDLQGWTPEECAPIGTLLGIEALSNYVIEDACRCDLEGMVLEMHAGSPSDGYHPYGQHVYAISPPVDILNDVQGALPGNSLIDIHVDWDQYSVMPRTNGVFYRPGAIYFPYTCEVTGEVGWSDRVGQETFFFQGEDPVCQLYRANLSTTDVPVPSDAEQVRFVYELYASCDAFGIPPDHCTGITNITPIIDNVRICFTRVSEAPSVAIDNGLNFQDGFCQGEVNWPDVPGRADVIRNLNFGNTTPFILADSLALGGPVVTSAENAWESHLWFRVARRGYGAGDRYFEWRDQANTATGVDIEAGEFAYASMDSCQQGTNAFKNKFASYLKEEDWAAWGRSGPELRDGVEIIQDDVLFPGTKIEYFLTSNFKLTPGEKFFLPDTSGGFFREFEILPSWREDGGIGRYPSLLYIDANNHGAEVFFNAALDSLGFDYDRYDYLDATSGWKTPMARTDPSYTNGCTLLQLLGYRGILLSTGASNVSQIMWPEDYAMFSDWLTATLCDGGSKRQGFIANGDGIALNMGALAPTLLVRMGASLIDDSY
;
A
#
# COMPACT_ATOMS: atom_id res chain seq x y z
N THR A 1 -8.12 -0.82 -32.93
CA THR A 1 -7.92 0.60 -33.24
C THR A 1 -9.26 1.29 -33.32
N TYR A 2 -9.38 2.47 -32.72
CA TYR A 2 -10.61 3.27 -32.67
C TYR A 2 -10.50 4.57 -33.48
N ALA A 3 -9.44 4.71 -34.27
CA ALA A 3 -9.34 5.69 -35.35
C ALA A 3 -10.01 5.15 -36.62
N ARG A 4 -10.92 5.91 -37.24
CA ARG A 4 -11.64 5.49 -38.46
C ARG A 4 -12.24 6.68 -39.20
N GLN A 5 -12.69 6.45 -40.43
CA GLN A 5 -13.60 7.40 -41.09
C GLN A 5 -14.98 7.28 -40.44
N ILE A 6 -15.59 8.42 -40.13
CA ILE A 6 -17.00 8.50 -39.75
C ILE A 6 -17.84 9.12 -40.86
N THR A 7 -19.06 8.64 -41.04
CA THR A 7 -20.08 9.23 -41.93
C THR A 7 -21.41 9.32 -41.19
N GLU A 8 -22.31 10.19 -41.64
CA GLU A 8 -23.65 10.30 -41.06
C GLU A 8 -24.43 8.98 -41.15
N ALA A 9 -24.27 8.23 -42.24
CA ALA A 9 -24.93 6.94 -42.41
C ALA A 9 -24.41 5.88 -41.44
N ALA A 10 -23.09 5.81 -41.20
CA ALA A 10 -22.50 4.87 -40.25
C ALA A 10 -22.87 5.24 -38.80
N TRP A 11 -22.83 6.53 -38.47
CA TRP A 11 -23.20 7.04 -37.15
C TRP A 11 -24.66 6.75 -36.81
N ASN A 12 -25.58 7.04 -37.73
CA ASN A 12 -27.03 6.82 -37.53
C ASN A 12 -27.43 5.34 -37.58
N ALA A 13 -26.54 4.43 -37.98
CA ALA A 13 -26.79 3.00 -37.96
C ALA A 13 -26.71 2.42 -36.54
N ASP A 14 -26.00 3.10 -35.63
CA ASP A 14 -25.92 2.74 -34.22
C ASP A 14 -27.07 3.41 -33.43
N PRO A 15 -27.96 2.64 -32.80
CA PRO A 15 -29.11 3.18 -32.08
C PRO A 15 -28.77 3.87 -30.75
N TYR A 16 -27.52 3.80 -30.29
CA TYR A 16 -27.04 4.38 -29.04
C TYR A 16 -26.23 5.66 -29.24
N ASN A 17 -26.12 6.15 -30.48
CA ASN A 17 -25.52 7.44 -30.78
C ASN A 17 -26.60 8.55 -30.69
N ASP A 18 -26.68 9.22 -29.55
CA ASP A 18 -27.77 10.17 -29.24
C ASP A 18 -27.53 11.62 -29.72
N VAL A 19 -26.41 11.87 -30.39
CA VAL A 19 -26.05 13.18 -30.99
C VAL A 19 -25.89 13.06 -32.51
N PRO A 20 -25.91 14.17 -33.28
CA PRO A 20 -25.63 14.13 -34.71
C PRO A 20 -24.24 13.57 -35.02
N ALA A 21 -23.97 13.08 -36.24
CA ALA A 21 -22.65 12.56 -36.56
C ALA A 21 -21.55 13.63 -36.44
N PRO A 22 -20.35 13.31 -35.91
CA PRO A 22 -19.22 14.23 -35.81
C PRO A 22 -18.51 14.42 -37.16
N VAL A 23 -19.29 14.77 -38.19
CA VAL A 23 -18.82 15.10 -39.52
C VAL A 23 -18.63 16.62 -39.57
N LEU A 24 -17.37 17.05 -39.66
CA LEU A 24 -16.97 18.45 -39.63
C LEU A 24 -17.36 19.20 -40.90
N SER A 25 -17.20 18.55 -42.05
CA SER A 25 -17.56 19.06 -43.36
C SER A 25 -17.97 17.91 -44.29
N GLY A 26 -18.55 18.23 -45.46
CA GLY A 26 -18.83 17.23 -46.48
C GLY A 26 -19.76 16.09 -46.03
N THR A 27 -19.29 14.86 -46.20
CA THR A 27 -20.00 13.58 -45.99
C THR A 27 -19.27 12.62 -45.05
N GLY A 28 -18.01 12.90 -44.72
CA GLY A 28 -17.26 12.14 -43.72
C GLY A 28 -16.11 12.93 -43.10
N SER A 29 -15.57 12.40 -42.00
CA SER A 29 -14.39 12.97 -41.33
C SER A 29 -13.55 11.83 -40.73
N ALA A 30 -12.28 12.08 -40.41
CA ALA A 30 -11.50 11.18 -39.56
C ALA A 30 -11.95 11.36 -38.10
N TRP A 31 -12.11 10.26 -37.37
CA TRP A 31 -12.67 10.25 -36.03
C TRP A 31 -11.97 9.24 -35.12
N PHE A 32 -11.80 9.63 -33.85
CA PHE A 32 -11.22 8.85 -32.77
C PHE A 32 -12.26 8.66 -31.67
N GLY A 33 -12.82 7.46 -31.58
CA GLY A 33 -13.85 7.16 -30.59
C GLY A 33 -14.51 5.80 -30.81
N VAL A 34 -15.39 5.42 -29.88
CA VAL A 34 -16.16 4.18 -29.85
C VAL A 34 -17.64 4.49 -30.03
N PHE A 35 -18.35 3.71 -30.85
CA PHE A 35 -19.79 3.85 -31.01
C PHE A 35 -20.55 3.44 -29.75
N GLY A 36 -21.79 3.89 -29.59
CA GLY A 36 -22.58 3.53 -28.42
C GLY A 36 -22.80 2.00 -28.28
N THR A 37 -22.99 1.25 -29.37
CA THR A 37 -23.08 -0.23 -29.30
C THR A 37 -21.75 -0.86 -28.87
N GLU A 38 -20.64 -0.40 -29.44
CA GLU A 38 -19.31 -0.92 -29.10
C GLU A 38 -18.94 -0.60 -27.64
N ALA A 39 -19.26 0.61 -27.17
CA ALA A 39 -19.06 1.00 -25.78
C ALA A 39 -19.88 0.14 -24.82
N ARG A 40 -21.11 -0.23 -25.21
CA ARG A 40 -21.92 -1.20 -24.46
C ARG A 40 -21.30 -2.59 -24.44
N GLU A 41 -20.77 -3.07 -25.57
CA GLU A 41 -20.04 -4.35 -25.63
C GLU A 41 -18.80 -4.35 -24.72
N LEU A 42 -18.16 -3.18 -24.55
CA LEU A 42 -17.03 -2.95 -23.64
C LEU A 42 -17.45 -2.62 -22.20
N CYS A 43 -18.76 -2.57 -21.90
CA CYS A 43 -19.30 -2.18 -20.60
C CYS A 43 -18.98 -0.75 -20.12
N TRP A 44 -18.76 0.19 -21.03
CA TRP A 44 -18.46 1.58 -20.66
C TRP A 44 -19.64 2.29 -20.01
N SER A 45 -19.37 2.95 -18.89
CA SER A 45 -20.36 3.60 -18.04
C SER A 45 -21.10 4.75 -18.75
N ALA A 46 -20.37 5.59 -19.51
CA ALA A 46 -20.97 6.73 -20.21
C ALA A 46 -21.53 6.39 -21.60
N GLY A 47 -21.19 5.22 -22.14
CA GLY A 47 -21.55 4.85 -23.51
C GLY A 47 -20.53 5.38 -24.53
N LEU A 48 -21.02 5.92 -25.65
CA LEU A 48 -20.18 6.43 -26.74
C LEU A 48 -19.08 7.36 -26.21
N GLY A 49 -17.85 7.21 -26.72
CA GLY A 49 -16.79 8.15 -26.38
C GLY A 49 -15.36 7.64 -26.60
N TYR A 50 -14.45 7.91 -25.67
CA TYR A 50 -13.10 7.36 -25.63
C TYR A 50 -12.79 6.67 -24.28
N GLY A 51 -11.81 5.77 -24.27
CA GLY A 51 -11.51 4.93 -23.11
C GLY A 51 -10.21 5.28 -22.42
N ASN A 52 -9.93 4.57 -21.33
CA ASN A 52 -8.71 4.73 -20.54
C ASN A 52 -7.49 4.09 -21.23
N ASN A 53 -6.30 4.64 -21.00
CA ASN A 53 -5.02 4.21 -21.59
C ASN A 53 -5.04 4.13 -23.12
N TRP A 54 -5.83 4.98 -23.78
CA TRP A 54 -5.86 5.00 -25.22
C TRP A 54 -4.55 5.50 -25.77
N CYS A 55 -4.12 4.86 -26.85
CA CYS A 55 -3.10 5.40 -27.73
C CYS A 55 -3.47 5.00 -29.16
N GLN A 56 -4.27 5.86 -29.79
CA GLN A 56 -4.88 5.64 -31.11
C GLN A 56 -4.22 6.57 -32.13
N ARG A 57 -3.93 6.08 -33.32
CA ARG A 57 -3.26 6.83 -34.38
C ARG A 57 -4.02 6.75 -35.70
N LEU A 58 -3.94 7.83 -36.45
CA LEU A 58 -4.25 7.86 -37.88
C LEU A 58 -3.02 8.37 -38.61
N VAL A 59 -2.38 7.47 -39.35
CA VAL A 59 -1.08 7.69 -39.99
C VAL A 59 -1.28 8.05 -41.45
N GLY A 60 -0.83 9.24 -41.84
CA GLY A 60 -1.00 9.75 -43.20
C GLY A 60 -0.12 9.06 -44.24
N PRO A 61 -0.43 9.24 -45.54
CA PRO A 61 0.37 8.69 -46.62
C PRO A 61 1.78 9.29 -46.64
N THR A 62 2.77 8.52 -47.08
CA THR A 62 4.14 9.01 -47.28
C THR A 62 4.20 10.01 -48.42
N LEU A 63 4.68 11.21 -48.12
CA LEU A 63 4.86 12.31 -49.07
C LEU A 63 6.35 12.55 -49.32
N ALA A 64 6.67 13.00 -50.53
CA ALA A 64 8.03 13.41 -50.89
C ALA A 64 8.27 14.89 -50.54
N TYR A 65 9.42 15.18 -49.94
CA TYR A 65 9.93 16.53 -49.76
C TYR A 65 11.10 16.77 -50.73
N PRO A 66 11.04 17.80 -51.60
CA PRO A 66 12.07 18.04 -52.62
C PRO A 66 13.40 18.58 -52.03
N GLY A 67 13.50 18.75 -50.71
CA GLY A 67 14.68 19.28 -50.03
C GLY A 67 14.78 20.79 -50.01
N THR A 68 13.78 21.50 -50.54
CA THR A 68 13.74 22.98 -50.54
C THR A 68 12.31 23.50 -50.45
N GLY A 69 12.13 24.67 -49.84
CA GLY A 69 10.85 25.37 -49.74
C GLY A 69 10.00 24.93 -48.56
N ASN A 70 9.02 25.75 -48.20
CA ASN A 70 8.12 25.47 -47.07
C ASN A 70 6.94 24.60 -47.52
N VAL A 71 6.43 23.79 -46.61
CA VAL A 71 5.20 23.01 -46.77
C VAL A 71 4.17 23.54 -45.78
N SER A 72 3.07 24.09 -46.29
CA SER A 72 1.92 24.43 -45.45
C SER A 72 1.12 23.19 -45.12
N VAL A 73 0.75 23.05 -43.85
CA VAL A 73 -0.15 22.01 -43.35
C VAL A 73 -1.35 22.72 -42.72
N SER A 74 -2.57 22.33 -43.05
CA SER A 74 -3.78 22.86 -42.40
C SER A 74 -4.84 21.78 -42.28
N TRP A 75 -5.73 21.93 -41.31
CA TRP A 75 -6.81 20.99 -41.04
C TRP A 75 -7.93 21.67 -40.26
N THR A 76 -9.12 21.08 -40.31
CA THR A 76 -10.22 21.38 -39.39
C THR A 76 -10.29 20.26 -38.35
N HIS A 77 -10.48 20.57 -37.07
CA HIS A 77 -10.57 19.56 -36.02
C HIS A 77 -11.58 19.90 -34.92
N PHE A 78 -11.95 18.90 -34.13
CA PHE A 78 -12.49 19.08 -32.79
C PHE A 78 -11.72 18.20 -31.80
N ASN A 79 -11.75 18.57 -30.52
CA ASN A 79 -11.18 17.81 -29.40
C ASN A 79 -12.15 17.84 -28.22
N GLU A 80 -12.37 16.68 -27.60
CA GLU A 80 -13.16 16.48 -26.38
C GLU A 80 -12.42 15.47 -25.50
N THR A 81 -11.35 15.90 -24.85
CA THR A 81 -10.53 15.06 -23.97
C THR A 81 -10.38 15.70 -22.60
N GLU A 82 -10.08 14.93 -21.56
CA GLU A 82 -9.80 15.46 -20.22
C GLU A 82 -8.73 16.58 -20.27
N GLU A 83 -9.05 17.73 -19.69
CA GLU A 83 -8.23 18.93 -19.82
C GLU A 83 -6.88 18.78 -19.09
N ASN A 84 -5.78 18.84 -19.84
CA ASN A 84 -4.38 18.66 -19.37
C ASN A 84 -3.98 17.24 -18.94
N PHE A 85 -4.79 16.23 -19.22
CA PHE A 85 -4.47 14.83 -18.91
C PHE A 85 -4.50 13.98 -20.18
N ASP A 86 -5.49 14.24 -21.03
CA ASP A 86 -5.71 13.52 -22.27
C ASP A 86 -5.57 14.45 -23.46
N TYR A 87 -5.02 13.93 -24.56
CA TYR A 87 -4.51 14.76 -25.63
C TYR A 87 -4.83 14.21 -27.01
N ALA A 88 -5.21 15.10 -27.92
CA ALA A 88 -5.03 14.89 -29.36
C ALA A 88 -3.80 15.66 -29.85
N ARG A 89 -2.92 15.00 -30.59
CA ARG A 89 -1.67 15.55 -31.10
C ARG A 89 -1.55 15.39 -32.60
N VAL A 90 -0.88 16.35 -33.21
CA VAL A 90 -0.52 16.34 -34.63
C VAL A 90 0.98 16.31 -34.73
N TYR A 91 1.52 15.25 -35.34
CA TYR A 91 2.94 15.04 -35.52
C TYR A 91 3.36 15.17 -36.98
N LEU A 92 4.55 15.73 -37.20
CA LEU A 92 5.36 15.47 -38.39
C LEU A 92 6.24 14.25 -38.10
N GLU A 93 6.12 13.21 -38.90
CA GLU A 93 7.00 12.04 -38.84
C GLU A 93 7.89 11.98 -40.09
N LEU A 94 9.20 11.99 -39.87
CA LEU A 94 10.21 11.95 -40.93
C LEU A 94 10.57 10.51 -41.28
N LEU A 95 10.82 10.23 -42.55
CA LEU A 95 11.13 8.90 -43.05
C LEU A 95 12.47 8.89 -43.83
N PRO A 96 13.33 7.87 -43.63
CA PRO A 96 13.07 6.62 -42.90
C PRO A 96 13.48 6.66 -41.41
N SER A 97 13.87 7.82 -40.88
CA SER A 97 14.36 7.92 -39.50
C SER A 97 13.28 7.70 -38.42
N GLU A 98 12.00 7.77 -38.79
CA GLU A 98 10.85 7.69 -37.88
C GLU A 98 10.90 8.72 -36.75
N THR A 99 11.66 9.81 -36.97
CA THR A 99 11.74 10.92 -36.02
C THR A 99 10.43 11.69 -36.04
N ARG A 100 9.84 11.90 -34.86
CA ARG A 100 8.59 12.66 -34.68
C ARG A 100 8.85 14.04 -34.10
N MET A 101 8.08 15.00 -34.57
CA MET A 101 8.04 16.37 -34.07
C MET A 101 6.59 16.77 -33.82
N ASP A 102 6.30 17.26 -32.61
CA ASP A 102 5.00 17.85 -32.26
C ASP A 102 4.76 19.13 -33.08
N LEU A 103 3.69 19.14 -33.85
CA LEU A 103 3.19 20.35 -34.51
C LEU A 103 2.17 21.05 -33.61
N ARG A 104 1.20 20.29 -33.08
CA ARG A 104 0.14 20.80 -32.20
C ARG A 104 -0.27 19.75 -31.18
N GLU A 105 -0.72 20.25 -30.04
CA GLU A 105 -1.30 19.49 -28.95
C GLU A 105 -2.61 20.17 -28.54
N TYR A 106 -3.63 19.36 -28.29
CA TYR A 106 -4.98 19.77 -27.91
C TYR A 106 -5.42 18.97 -26.69
N SER A 107 -6.04 19.65 -25.72
CA SER A 107 -6.72 19.04 -24.59
C SER A 107 -7.98 19.84 -24.26
N GLY A 108 -8.96 19.22 -23.59
CA GLY A 108 -10.21 19.90 -23.23
C GLY A 108 -11.17 20.03 -24.41
N LEU A 109 -12.07 21.02 -24.35
CA LEU A 109 -13.12 21.25 -25.35
C LEU A 109 -12.67 22.25 -26.43
N ILE A 110 -12.41 21.77 -27.64
CA ILE A 110 -12.00 22.58 -28.80
C ILE A 110 -12.87 22.23 -30.02
N GLY A 111 -13.31 23.25 -30.77
CA GLY A 111 -14.08 23.02 -32.00
C GLY A 111 -15.51 22.49 -31.77
N LEU A 112 -16.04 22.63 -30.54
CA LEU A 112 -17.33 22.13 -30.10
C LEU A 112 -18.26 23.25 -29.64
N ALA A 113 -19.58 23.02 -29.73
CA ALA A 113 -20.58 23.87 -29.09
C ALA A 113 -20.78 23.39 -27.64
N VAL A 114 -20.90 24.34 -26.69
CA VAL A 114 -21.13 24.04 -25.27
C VAL A 114 -22.55 23.48 -25.08
N ASP A 115 -22.69 22.40 -24.29
CA ASP A 115 -23.92 21.67 -23.91
C ASP A 115 -24.60 20.85 -25.04
N HIS A 116 -24.77 19.54 -24.80
CA HIS A 116 -25.51 18.53 -25.59
C HIS A 116 -25.84 18.94 -27.05
N PRO A 117 -24.95 18.63 -28.00
CA PRO A 117 -25.00 19.24 -29.31
C PRO A 117 -26.19 18.70 -30.14
N THR A 118 -27.07 19.61 -30.54
CA THR A 118 -28.16 19.34 -31.50
C THR A 118 -27.73 19.52 -32.94
N SER A 119 -26.44 19.78 -33.18
CA SER A 119 -25.83 19.98 -34.49
C SER A 119 -24.42 19.37 -34.48
N PRO A 120 -23.88 18.92 -35.63
CA PRO A 120 -22.51 18.45 -35.71
C PRO A 120 -21.49 19.46 -35.15
N PRO A 121 -20.30 19.01 -34.70
CA PRO A 121 -19.22 19.89 -34.29
C PRO A 121 -18.92 20.92 -35.39
N PRO A 122 -18.84 22.22 -35.07
CA PRO A 122 -18.48 23.24 -36.06
C PRO A 122 -17.01 23.13 -36.50
N GLY A 123 -16.17 22.47 -35.71
CA GLY A 123 -14.74 22.38 -35.93
C GLY A 123 -13.99 23.69 -35.70
N LEU A 124 -12.67 23.58 -35.59
CA LEU A 124 -11.73 24.69 -35.55
C LEU A 124 -10.66 24.46 -36.63
N ALA A 125 -10.50 25.44 -37.51
CA ALA A 125 -9.41 25.43 -38.48
C ALA A 125 -8.09 25.77 -37.78
N ASP A 126 -7.06 24.96 -38.01
CA ASP A 126 -5.69 25.19 -37.56
C ASP A 126 -4.70 24.92 -38.70
N SER A 127 -3.48 25.42 -38.56
CA SER A 127 -2.43 25.27 -39.55
C SER A 127 -1.04 25.40 -38.95
N ASP A 128 -0.07 24.83 -39.66
CA ASP A 128 1.34 25.04 -39.43
C ASP A 128 2.11 25.24 -40.75
N LEU A 129 3.32 25.78 -40.64
CA LEU A 129 4.22 26.00 -41.77
C LEU A 129 5.55 25.29 -41.50
N LEU A 130 5.71 24.13 -42.14
CA LEU A 130 6.95 23.36 -42.07
C LEU A 130 8.02 24.03 -42.93
N THR A 131 9.18 24.27 -42.35
CA THR A 131 10.36 24.86 -42.97
C THR A 131 11.39 23.79 -43.32
N GLU A 132 12.40 24.15 -44.12
CA GLU A 132 13.53 23.26 -44.45
C GLU A 132 14.21 22.65 -43.21
N LEU A 133 14.20 23.36 -42.07
CA LEU A 133 14.83 22.89 -40.83
C LEU A 133 14.06 21.72 -40.21
N ASP A 134 12.73 21.72 -40.32
CA ASP A 134 11.86 20.73 -39.68
C ASP A 134 11.99 19.35 -40.32
N PHE A 135 12.37 19.30 -41.60
CA PHE A 135 12.62 18.06 -42.33
C PHE A 135 13.97 17.43 -42.00
N GLN A 136 14.88 18.13 -41.33
CA GLN A 136 16.18 17.62 -40.87
C GLN A 136 17.01 16.90 -41.95
N GLY A 137 16.83 17.28 -43.22
CA GLY A 137 17.50 16.67 -44.37
C GLY A 137 16.82 15.42 -44.95
N GLU A 138 15.71 14.96 -44.37
CA GLU A 138 14.92 13.86 -44.87
C GLU A 138 14.12 14.25 -46.12
N THR A 139 13.92 13.27 -47.01
CA THR A 139 13.24 13.48 -48.31
C THR A 139 11.85 12.90 -48.35
N GLN A 140 11.41 12.25 -47.26
CA GLN A 140 10.09 11.69 -47.11
C GLN A 140 9.56 12.02 -45.72
N TYR A 141 8.25 12.27 -45.64
CA TYR A 141 7.57 12.58 -44.39
C TYR A 141 6.10 12.16 -44.46
N ARG A 142 5.42 12.16 -43.32
CA ARG A 142 3.96 12.05 -43.22
C ARG A 142 3.46 12.82 -42.00
N ILE A 143 2.16 13.07 -41.97
CA ILE A 143 1.48 13.62 -40.80
C ILE A 143 0.82 12.47 -40.04
N VAL A 144 0.86 12.52 -38.71
CA VAL A 144 0.18 11.56 -37.83
C VAL A 144 -0.75 12.32 -36.90
N PHE A 145 -2.00 11.90 -36.84
CA PHE A 145 -2.92 12.30 -35.78
C PHE A 145 -2.91 11.23 -34.70
N GLU A 146 -2.72 11.61 -33.45
CA GLU A 146 -2.63 10.69 -32.32
C GLU A 146 -3.54 11.16 -31.19
N VAL A 147 -4.25 10.24 -30.57
CA VAL A 147 -5.02 10.48 -29.34
C VAL A 147 -4.45 9.61 -28.23
N THR A 148 -4.09 10.23 -27.11
CA THR A 148 -3.63 9.55 -25.90
C THR A 148 -4.53 9.88 -24.72
N SER A 149 -4.89 8.89 -23.90
CA SER A 149 -5.53 9.12 -22.61
C SER A 149 -4.78 8.46 -21.45
N ASP A 150 -4.94 9.03 -20.27
CA ASP A 150 -4.50 8.47 -19.00
C ASP A 150 -5.47 7.39 -18.49
N ARG A 151 -5.44 7.07 -17.20
CA ARG A 151 -6.24 5.99 -16.61
C ARG A 151 -7.53 6.40 -15.95
N THR A 152 -7.71 7.68 -15.73
CA THR A 152 -8.49 8.09 -14.58
C THR A 152 -9.89 8.41 -15.02
N TRP A 153 -10.05 9.36 -15.94
CA TRP A 153 -11.36 9.89 -16.30
C TRP A 153 -11.60 9.81 -17.81
N SER A 154 -12.56 8.99 -18.21
CA SER A 154 -13.02 8.90 -19.59
C SER A 154 -14.48 8.45 -19.69
N ASP A 155 -14.94 8.10 -20.88
CA ASP A 155 -16.27 7.53 -21.08
C ASP A 155 -16.39 6.09 -20.55
N GLU A 156 -15.25 5.40 -20.45
CA GLU A 156 -15.15 4.03 -19.93
C GLU A 156 -15.65 3.93 -18.48
N ASP A 157 -15.15 4.80 -17.61
CA ASP A 157 -15.55 4.90 -16.19
C ASP A 157 -16.72 5.87 -15.95
N GLY A 158 -17.00 6.75 -16.91
CA GLY A 158 -18.06 7.75 -16.82
C GLY A 158 -17.75 8.93 -15.90
N LEU A 159 -16.47 9.16 -15.61
CA LEU A 159 -15.98 10.30 -14.84
C LEU A 159 -15.67 11.50 -15.74
N TYR A 160 -15.38 11.27 -17.03
CA TYR A 160 -15.32 12.31 -18.06
C TYR A 160 -16.12 11.90 -19.30
N THR A 161 -17.41 12.30 -19.33
CA THR A 161 -18.29 11.99 -20.45
C THR A 161 -18.11 12.96 -21.60
N THR A 162 -17.91 12.43 -22.80
CA THR A 162 -17.81 13.15 -24.06
C THR A 162 -19.10 13.05 -24.87
N SER A 163 -19.31 14.00 -25.77
CA SER A 163 -20.42 14.00 -26.72
C SER A 163 -20.09 13.19 -27.96
N TYR A 164 -18.83 13.23 -28.41
CA TYR A 164 -18.42 12.67 -29.70
C TYR A 164 -17.27 11.68 -29.63
N GLY A 165 -16.68 11.40 -28.46
CA GLY A 165 -15.36 10.76 -28.36
C GLY A 165 -14.22 11.78 -28.46
N ALA A 166 -12.99 11.29 -28.41
CA ALA A 166 -11.81 12.11 -28.13
C ALA A 166 -11.55 13.23 -29.15
N ALA A 167 -11.57 12.93 -30.45
CA ALA A 167 -11.21 13.91 -31.47
C ALA A 167 -11.72 13.55 -32.87
N GLY A 168 -11.77 14.56 -33.76
CA GLY A 168 -11.97 14.36 -35.18
C GLY A 168 -11.23 15.39 -36.03
N PHE A 169 -10.87 15.00 -37.25
CA PHE A 169 -10.06 15.77 -38.18
C PHE A 169 -10.67 15.72 -39.59
N ASP A 170 -10.60 16.83 -40.31
CA ASP A 170 -11.15 16.98 -41.66
C ASP A 170 -10.42 18.08 -42.44
N ASP A 171 -10.72 18.24 -43.73
CA ASP A 171 -10.18 19.28 -44.62
C ASP A 171 -8.64 19.41 -44.55
N VAL A 172 -7.95 18.27 -44.48
CA VAL A 172 -6.50 18.23 -44.28
C VAL A 172 -5.79 18.58 -45.58
N GLN A 173 -5.05 19.68 -45.58
CA GLN A 173 -4.23 20.14 -46.71
C GLN A 173 -2.75 20.02 -46.34
N ILE A 174 -1.97 19.27 -47.13
CA ILE A 174 -0.52 19.11 -46.97
C ILE A 174 0.16 19.50 -48.29
N GLY A 175 0.67 20.74 -48.36
CA GLY A 175 1.20 21.30 -49.59
C GLY A 175 0.13 21.31 -50.69
N ALA A 176 0.31 20.47 -51.72
CA ALA A 176 -0.65 20.33 -52.83
C ALA A 176 -1.64 19.17 -52.67
N ASN A 177 -1.51 18.35 -51.62
CA ASN A 177 -2.39 17.20 -51.35
C ASN A 177 -3.53 17.63 -50.42
N SER A 178 -4.73 17.14 -50.67
CA SER A 178 -5.96 17.44 -49.91
C SER A 178 -6.62 16.13 -49.51
N TYR A 179 -7.13 16.08 -48.28
CA TYR A 179 -7.86 14.94 -47.72
C TYR A 179 -9.08 15.45 -46.96
N ASP A 180 -10.28 15.17 -47.46
CA ASP A 180 -11.59 15.58 -46.92
C ASP A 180 -12.35 14.40 -46.30
N PHE A 181 -11.80 13.18 -46.36
CA PHE A 181 -12.40 11.97 -45.81
C PHE A 181 -13.86 11.69 -46.24
N ASP A 182 -14.30 12.22 -47.39
CA ASP A 182 -15.68 12.08 -47.88
C ASP A 182 -16.01 10.65 -48.33
N THR A 183 -15.02 9.97 -48.91
CA THR A 183 -15.24 8.65 -49.54
C THR A 183 -14.68 7.49 -48.74
N ASP A 184 -13.55 7.70 -48.06
CA ASP A 184 -12.79 6.74 -47.27
C ASP A 184 -11.73 7.48 -46.44
N LEU A 185 -10.75 6.75 -45.89
CA LEU A 185 -9.59 7.35 -45.22
C LEU A 185 -8.53 7.91 -46.19
N GLN A 186 -8.72 7.84 -47.51
CA GLN A 186 -7.87 8.49 -48.53
C GLN A 186 -6.36 8.20 -48.39
N GLY A 187 -6.02 6.96 -48.01
CA GLY A 187 -4.65 6.49 -47.83
C GLY A 187 -4.08 6.67 -46.42
N TRP A 188 -4.86 7.22 -45.48
CA TRP A 188 -4.53 7.20 -44.07
C TRP A 188 -4.79 5.82 -43.46
N THR A 189 -3.93 5.40 -42.53
CA THR A 189 -3.97 4.07 -41.92
C THR A 189 -4.23 4.19 -40.42
N PRO A 190 -5.32 3.60 -39.89
CA PRO A 190 -5.54 3.50 -38.46
C PRO A 190 -4.53 2.56 -37.81
N GLU A 191 -3.96 2.98 -36.70
CA GLU A 191 -3.01 2.20 -35.91
C GLU A 191 -3.30 2.39 -34.42
N GLU A 192 -2.87 1.43 -33.61
CA GLU A 192 -2.64 1.66 -32.19
C GLU A 192 -1.16 2.03 -32.03
N CYS A 193 -0.83 2.80 -31.01
CA CYS A 193 0.57 3.04 -30.70
C CYS A 193 1.26 1.71 -30.45
N ALA A 194 2.47 1.56 -31.00
CA ALA A 194 3.30 0.44 -30.62
C ALA A 194 3.47 0.48 -29.09
N PRO A 195 3.28 -0.65 -28.40
CA PRO A 195 3.56 -0.72 -26.98
C PRO A 195 5.01 -0.33 -26.73
N ILE A 196 5.25 0.37 -25.64
CA ILE A 196 6.58 0.84 -25.30
C ILE A 196 7.33 -0.28 -24.58
N GLY A 197 8.45 -0.73 -25.15
CA GLY A 197 9.30 -1.77 -24.58
C GLY A 197 8.88 -3.21 -24.91
N THR A 198 9.50 -4.17 -24.23
CA THR A 198 9.09 -5.57 -24.32
C THR A 198 7.77 -5.73 -23.58
N LEU A 199 6.78 -6.30 -24.24
CA LEU A 199 5.47 -6.54 -23.62
C LEU A 199 5.59 -7.55 -22.48
N LEU A 200 6.11 -8.75 -22.76
CA LEU A 200 6.38 -9.82 -21.80
C LEU A 200 7.36 -10.81 -22.45
N GLY A 201 8.26 -11.40 -21.67
CA GLY A 201 9.15 -12.47 -22.12
C GLY A 201 9.23 -13.60 -21.10
N ILE A 202 9.75 -14.75 -21.54
CA ILE A 202 10.13 -15.85 -20.64
C ILE A 202 11.59 -16.14 -20.92
N GLU A 203 12.42 -16.09 -19.89
CA GLU A 203 13.86 -16.26 -20.02
C GLU A 203 14.42 -17.13 -18.90
N ALA A 204 15.50 -17.85 -19.20
CA ALA A 204 16.18 -18.67 -18.22
C ALA A 204 16.81 -17.80 -17.14
N LEU A 205 16.55 -18.12 -15.87
CA LEU A 205 17.14 -17.44 -14.71
C LEU A 205 18.68 -17.41 -14.79
N SER A 206 19.30 -18.43 -15.40
CA SER A 206 20.74 -18.51 -15.62
C SER A 206 21.33 -17.40 -16.49
N ASN A 207 20.50 -16.64 -17.21
CA ASN A 207 20.94 -15.49 -18.00
C ASN A 207 21.02 -14.21 -17.17
N TYR A 208 20.49 -14.22 -15.94
CA TYR A 208 20.46 -13.10 -15.02
C TYR A 208 21.53 -13.22 -13.93
N VAL A 209 21.96 -12.07 -13.42
CA VAL A 209 22.77 -11.98 -12.20
C VAL A 209 21.88 -11.50 -11.06
N ILE A 210 21.57 -12.41 -10.13
CA ILE A 210 20.73 -12.15 -8.96
C ILE A 210 21.62 -11.91 -7.76
N GLU A 211 21.53 -10.71 -7.19
CA GLU A 211 22.17 -10.39 -5.93
C GLU A 211 21.35 -11.02 -4.79
N ASP A 212 21.97 -11.94 -4.04
CA ASP A 212 21.34 -12.72 -2.96
C ASP A 212 20.27 -13.75 -3.39
N ALA A 213 20.64 -14.66 -4.29
CA ALA A 213 19.79 -15.77 -4.75
C ALA A 213 19.33 -16.75 -3.64
N CYS A 214 19.85 -16.67 -2.41
CA CYS A 214 19.48 -17.59 -1.34
C CYS A 214 18.16 -17.22 -0.63
N ARG A 215 17.60 -16.02 -0.88
CA ARG A 215 16.39 -15.54 -0.18
C ARG A 215 15.07 -15.80 -0.90
N CYS A 216 15.08 -16.28 -2.14
CA CYS A 216 13.88 -16.57 -2.92
C CYS A 216 14.02 -17.89 -3.69
N ASP A 217 12.89 -18.51 -4.01
CA ASP A 217 12.84 -19.82 -4.68
C ASP A 217 12.78 -19.69 -6.22
N LEU A 218 13.30 -18.58 -6.80
CA LEU A 218 13.35 -18.41 -8.25
C LEU A 218 14.13 -19.57 -8.90
N GLU A 219 13.55 -20.26 -9.88
CA GLU A 219 14.22 -21.38 -10.54
C GLU A 219 13.85 -21.56 -12.02
N GLY A 220 14.78 -22.07 -12.82
CA GLY A 220 14.49 -22.42 -14.22
C GLY A 220 14.20 -21.20 -15.10
N MET A 221 12.92 -20.91 -15.35
CA MET A 221 12.46 -19.86 -16.27
C MET A 221 11.69 -18.79 -15.48
N VAL A 222 12.04 -17.54 -15.69
CA VAL A 222 11.35 -16.39 -15.10
C VAL A 222 10.53 -15.65 -16.15
N LEU A 223 9.49 -14.98 -15.68
CA LEU A 223 8.78 -13.98 -16.46
C LEU A 223 9.55 -12.66 -16.39
N GLU A 224 9.95 -12.14 -17.55
CA GLU A 224 10.63 -10.85 -17.70
C GLU A 224 9.68 -9.79 -18.24
N MET A 225 9.83 -8.56 -17.75
CA MET A 225 9.00 -7.42 -18.14
C MET A 225 9.84 -6.21 -18.59
N HIS A 226 11.10 -6.42 -18.95
CA HIS A 226 12.03 -5.36 -19.38
C HIS A 226 12.40 -5.48 -20.86
N ALA A 227 12.81 -4.37 -21.46
CA ALA A 227 13.49 -4.34 -22.75
C ALA A 227 14.98 -4.68 -22.62
N GLY A 228 15.66 -4.95 -23.74
CA GLY A 228 17.09 -5.27 -23.75
C GLY A 228 17.39 -6.75 -23.46
N SER A 229 18.67 -7.08 -23.26
CA SER A 229 19.10 -8.43 -22.87
C SER A 229 19.08 -8.60 -21.34
N PRO A 230 19.16 -9.83 -20.82
CA PRO A 230 19.27 -10.08 -19.38
C PRO A 230 20.44 -9.40 -18.66
N SER A 231 21.44 -8.89 -19.40
CA SER A 231 22.63 -8.22 -18.85
C SER A 231 22.59 -6.69 -18.90
N ASP A 232 21.72 -6.12 -19.73
CA ASP A 232 21.60 -4.68 -19.97
C ASP A 232 20.14 -4.21 -20.02
N GLY A 233 19.25 -5.01 -19.43
CA GLY A 233 17.82 -4.78 -19.52
C GLY A 233 17.40 -3.49 -18.83
N TYR A 234 16.36 -2.88 -19.37
CA TYR A 234 15.82 -1.60 -18.92
C TYR A 234 14.33 -1.52 -19.23
N HIS A 235 13.62 -0.70 -18.48
CA HIS A 235 12.24 -0.31 -18.77
C HIS A 235 12.23 1.03 -19.53
N PRO A 236 11.80 1.07 -20.80
CA PRO A 236 11.65 2.33 -21.51
C PRO A 236 10.56 3.18 -20.88
N TYR A 237 10.74 4.50 -20.99
CA TYR A 237 9.81 5.48 -20.43
C TYR A 237 8.41 5.33 -21.02
N GLY A 238 7.40 5.15 -20.19
CA GLY A 238 6.02 4.90 -20.58
C GLY A 238 5.69 3.42 -20.79
N GLN A 239 6.60 2.48 -20.53
CA GLN A 239 6.28 1.05 -20.60
C GLN A 239 5.19 0.70 -19.59
N HIS A 240 4.10 0.12 -20.09
CA HIS A 240 2.97 -0.32 -19.29
C HIS A 240 2.51 -1.70 -19.74
N VAL A 241 2.64 -2.69 -18.88
CA VAL A 241 2.42 -4.09 -19.25
C VAL A 241 1.63 -4.84 -18.18
N TYR A 242 0.85 -5.82 -18.64
CA TYR A 242 0.09 -6.72 -17.78
C TYR A 242 0.47 -8.15 -18.11
N ALA A 243 0.93 -8.90 -17.12
CA ALA A 243 0.96 -10.35 -17.19
C ALA A 243 -0.32 -10.91 -16.59
N ILE A 244 -1.11 -11.59 -17.43
CA ILE A 244 -2.38 -12.19 -17.03
C ILE A 244 -2.22 -13.71 -17.05
N SER A 245 -2.49 -14.36 -15.92
CA SER A 245 -2.45 -15.82 -15.84
C SER A 245 -3.55 -16.46 -16.69
N PRO A 246 -3.42 -17.75 -17.04
CA PRO A 246 -4.56 -18.55 -17.48
C PRO A 246 -5.70 -18.51 -16.43
N PRO A 247 -6.97 -18.70 -16.85
CA PRO A 247 -8.08 -18.78 -15.92
C PRO A 247 -7.97 -20.01 -15.02
N VAL A 248 -8.21 -19.81 -13.73
CA VAL A 248 -8.36 -20.88 -12.75
C VAL A 248 -9.85 -21.05 -12.43
N ASP A 249 -10.35 -22.28 -12.49
CA ASP A 249 -11.76 -22.59 -12.27
C ASP A 249 -12.03 -22.85 -10.79
N ILE A 250 -12.60 -21.87 -10.10
CA ILE A 250 -12.87 -21.93 -8.66
C ILE A 250 -13.89 -23.04 -8.36
N LEU A 251 -14.93 -23.17 -9.18
CA LEU A 251 -15.98 -24.16 -8.93
C LEU A 251 -15.46 -25.59 -9.14
N ASN A 252 -14.77 -25.85 -10.24
CA ASN A 252 -14.38 -27.20 -10.61
C ASN A 252 -13.06 -27.64 -9.96
N ASP A 253 -12.08 -26.74 -9.86
CA ASP A 253 -10.75 -27.10 -9.35
C ASP A 253 -10.66 -26.99 -7.82
N VAL A 254 -11.50 -26.15 -7.19
CA VAL A 254 -11.39 -25.83 -5.76
C VAL A 254 -12.59 -26.32 -4.96
N GLN A 255 -13.82 -25.97 -5.33
CA GLN A 255 -15.00 -26.32 -4.52
C GLN A 255 -15.20 -27.84 -4.39
N GLY A 256 -14.78 -28.63 -5.37
CA GLY A 256 -14.80 -30.11 -5.26
C GLY A 256 -13.87 -30.66 -4.16
N ALA A 257 -12.84 -29.90 -3.79
CA ALA A 257 -11.89 -30.24 -2.72
C ALA A 257 -12.26 -29.62 -1.36
N LEU A 258 -13.19 -28.65 -1.33
CA LEU A 258 -13.64 -27.98 -0.12
C LEU A 258 -15.02 -28.51 0.34
N PRO A 259 -15.26 -28.69 1.65
CA PRO A 259 -16.56 -29.14 2.14
C PRO A 259 -17.64 -28.04 1.98
N GLY A 260 -18.66 -28.31 1.17
CA GLY A 260 -19.90 -27.51 1.06
C GLY A 260 -19.72 -26.05 0.58
N ASN A 261 -20.77 -25.24 0.69
CA ASN A 261 -20.84 -23.80 0.31
C ASN A 261 -19.91 -22.90 1.17
N SER A 262 -18.64 -23.24 1.27
CA SER A 262 -17.64 -22.44 1.94
C SER A 262 -17.36 -21.19 1.11
N LEU A 263 -17.37 -20.01 1.74
CA LEU A 263 -16.80 -18.80 1.15
C LEU A 263 -15.30 -19.05 0.88
N ILE A 264 -14.78 -18.53 -0.23
CA ILE A 264 -13.42 -18.77 -0.69
C ILE A 264 -12.61 -17.47 -0.58
N ASP A 265 -11.47 -17.55 0.11
CA ASP A 265 -10.45 -16.51 0.20
C ASP A 265 -9.39 -16.81 -0.85
N ILE A 266 -9.10 -15.83 -1.70
CA ILE A 266 -8.23 -16.00 -2.87
C ILE A 266 -6.93 -15.27 -2.59
N HIS A 267 -5.86 -16.03 -2.49
CA HIS A 267 -4.51 -15.49 -2.36
C HIS A 267 -3.71 -15.76 -3.62
N VAL A 268 -2.73 -14.92 -3.88
CA VAL A 268 -1.70 -15.19 -4.88
C VAL A 268 -0.34 -15.05 -4.23
N ASP A 269 0.48 -16.08 -4.41
CA ASP A 269 1.87 -16.14 -4.00
C ASP A 269 2.76 -16.08 -5.24
N TRP A 270 3.85 -15.33 -5.18
CA TRP A 270 4.86 -15.33 -6.25
C TRP A 270 6.23 -15.00 -5.69
N ASP A 271 7.28 -15.59 -6.26
CA ASP A 271 8.65 -15.20 -5.98
C ASP A 271 9.02 -14.05 -6.91
N GLN A 272 9.66 -13.02 -6.35
CA GLN A 272 10.08 -11.85 -7.12
C GLN A 272 11.47 -11.40 -6.68
N TYR A 273 12.32 -11.14 -7.69
CA TYR A 273 13.53 -10.36 -7.54
C TYR A 273 13.31 -8.94 -8.05
N SER A 274 13.70 -7.95 -7.24
CA SER A 274 13.42 -6.55 -7.52
C SER A 274 14.45 -5.58 -6.96
N VAL A 275 14.80 -4.58 -7.77
CA VAL A 275 15.59 -3.38 -7.46
C VAL A 275 14.88 -2.21 -8.15
N MET A 276 13.86 -1.64 -7.52
CA MET A 276 12.93 -0.71 -8.21
C MET A 276 12.81 0.62 -7.46
N PRO A 277 13.91 1.36 -7.22
CA PRO A 277 13.85 2.53 -6.37
C PRO A 277 12.88 3.55 -6.96
N ARG A 278 12.14 4.23 -6.09
CA ARG A 278 11.08 5.16 -6.48
C ARG A 278 11.55 6.17 -7.54
N THR A 279 12.79 6.65 -7.43
CA THR A 279 13.39 7.62 -8.35
C THR A 279 13.56 7.13 -9.78
N ASN A 280 13.50 5.82 -10.02
CA ASN A 280 13.61 5.24 -11.37
C ASN A 280 12.25 5.20 -12.10
N GLY A 281 11.14 5.44 -11.41
CA GLY A 281 9.83 5.50 -12.04
C GLY A 281 9.20 4.14 -12.37
N VAL A 282 9.76 3.01 -11.91
CA VAL A 282 9.25 1.66 -12.18
C VAL A 282 8.49 1.14 -10.97
N PHE A 283 7.23 0.78 -11.19
CA PHE A 283 6.34 0.31 -10.14
C PHE A 283 5.53 -0.90 -10.62
N TYR A 284 4.99 -1.66 -9.66
CA TYR A 284 4.11 -2.78 -9.95
C TYR A 284 2.90 -2.83 -9.01
N ARG A 285 1.87 -3.56 -9.39
CA ARG A 285 0.78 -3.92 -8.46
C ARG A 285 0.14 -5.26 -8.82
N PRO A 286 -0.22 -6.09 -7.82
CA PRO A 286 -0.98 -7.32 -8.03
C PRO A 286 -2.47 -6.99 -8.17
N GLY A 287 -3.18 -7.77 -8.99
CA GLY A 287 -4.63 -7.68 -9.14
C GLY A 287 -5.22 -8.97 -9.69
N ALA A 288 -6.49 -8.91 -10.08
CA ALA A 288 -7.20 -10.02 -10.68
C ALA A 288 -8.21 -9.58 -11.72
N ILE A 289 -8.61 -10.52 -12.56
CA ILE A 289 -9.79 -10.44 -13.42
C ILE A 289 -10.63 -11.68 -13.12
N TYR A 290 -11.93 -11.53 -12.95
CA TYR A 290 -12.81 -12.63 -12.53
C TYR A 290 -14.00 -12.82 -13.47
N PHE A 291 -14.60 -14.00 -13.41
CA PHE A 291 -15.79 -14.38 -14.13
C PHE A 291 -16.71 -15.15 -13.17
N PRO A 292 -18.05 -14.99 -13.22
CA PRO A 292 -18.79 -14.05 -14.06
C PRO A 292 -18.77 -12.64 -13.47
N TYR A 293 -18.46 -11.66 -14.30
CA TYR A 293 -18.78 -10.26 -14.07
C TYR A 293 -20.05 -9.93 -14.86
N THR A 294 -21.02 -9.27 -14.22
CA THR A 294 -22.21 -8.77 -14.91
C THR A 294 -22.02 -7.30 -15.17
N CYS A 295 -21.97 -6.92 -16.45
CA CYS A 295 -21.89 -5.52 -16.85
C CYS A 295 -23.09 -4.74 -16.33
N GLU A 296 -22.86 -3.65 -15.58
CA GLU A 296 -23.96 -2.86 -15.00
C GLU A 296 -24.80 -2.14 -16.08
N VAL A 297 -24.19 -1.84 -17.23
CA VAL A 297 -24.80 -1.09 -18.34
C VAL A 297 -25.64 -1.98 -19.26
N THR A 298 -25.21 -3.21 -19.51
CA THR A 298 -25.86 -4.14 -20.46
C THR A 298 -26.55 -5.32 -19.80
N GLY A 299 -26.14 -5.69 -18.58
CA GLY A 299 -26.52 -6.95 -17.93
C GLY A 299 -25.88 -8.18 -18.57
N GLU A 300 -24.97 -8.01 -19.54
CA GLU A 300 -24.23 -9.13 -20.12
C GLU A 300 -23.19 -9.68 -19.16
N VAL A 301 -22.96 -10.98 -19.25
CA VAL A 301 -22.02 -11.70 -18.38
C VAL A 301 -20.72 -11.96 -19.12
N GLY A 302 -19.60 -11.51 -18.55
CA GLY A 302 -18.27 -11.61 -19.12
C GLY A 302 -17.17 -11.67 -18.05
N TRP A 303 -15.94 -11.40 -18.47
CA TRP A 303 -14.84 -11.16 -17.52
C TRP A 303 -14.92 -9.73 -17.01
N SER A 304 -14.54 -9.51 -15.74
CA SER A 304 -14.37 -8.16 -15.21
C SER A 304 -13.19 -7.45 -15.87
N ASP A 305 -13.11 -6.14 -15.69
CA ASP A 305 -11.83 -5.45 -15.80
C ASP A 305 -10.88 -5.87 -14.67
N ARG A 306 -9.67 -5.32 -14.71
CA ARG A 306 -8.69 -5.53 -13.64
C ARG A 306 -9.23 -4.94 -12.34
N VAL A 307 -9.48 -5.81 -11.37
CA VAL A 307 -9.74 -5.47 -9.97
C VAL A 307 -8.50 -5.76 -9.12
N GLY A 308 -8.54 -5.37 -7.85
CA GLY A 308 -7.47 -5.67 -6.91
C GLY A 308 -6.98 -4.42 -6.20
N GLN A 309 -5.68 -4.39 -5.97
CA GLN A 309 -5.03 -3.30 -5.25
C GLN A 309 -4.84 -2.07 -6.15
N GLU A 310 -5.26 -0.88 -5.75
CA GLU A 310 -5.10 0.31 -6.60
C GLU A 310 -3.73 0.96 -6.45
N THR A 311 -3.09 0.81 -5.30
CA THR A 311 -1.77 1.41 -5.03
C THR A 311 -0.66 0.66 -5.77
N PHE A 312 0.22 1.41 -6.44
CA PHE A 312 1.45 0.89 -7.02
C PHE A 312 2.57 0.79 -5.97
N PHE A 313 3.30 -0.32 -6.00
CA PHE A 313 4.45 -0.59 -5.17
C PHE A 313 5.76 -0.35 -5.92
N PHE A 314 6.78 0.05 -5.16
CA PHE A 314 8.18 0.09 -5.59
C PHE A 314 9.02 -0.70 -4.58
N GLN A 315 10.25 -1.04 -4.95
CA GLN A 315 11.19 -1.73 -4.07
C GLN A 315 12.43 -0.85 -3.92
N GLY A 316 13.13 -0.86 -2.79
CA GLY A 316 14.22 0.10 -2.53
C GLY A 316 15.37 0.06 -3.54
N GLU A 317 16.43 0.81 -3.23
CA GLU A 317 17.70 0.72 -3.98
C GLU A 317 18.41 -0.62 -3.75
N ASP A 318 18.12 -1.28 -2.63
CA ASP A 318 18.70 -2.58 -2.29
C ASP A 318 17.97 -3.72 -3.04
N PRO A 319 18.71 -4.73 -3.53
CA PRO A 319 18.11 -5.93 -4.11
C PRO A 319 17.29 -6.68 -3.08
N VAL A 320 16.03 -6.93 -3.43
CA VAL A 320 15.10 -7.72 -2.64
C VAL A 320 14.70 -8.94 -3.44
N CYS A 321 14.95 -10.12 -2.88
CA CYS A 321 14.37 -11.37 -3.35
C CYS A 321 13.55 -12.00 -2.21
N GLN A 322 12.25 -12.16 -2.40
CA GLN A 322 11.36 -12.75 -1.40
C GLN A 322 10.08 -13.30 -2.04
N LEU A 323 9.39 -14.15 -1.27
CA LEU A 323 8.02 -14.56 -1.55
C LEU A 323 7.08 -13.40 -1.24
N TYR A 324 6.32 -12.97 -2.23
CA TYR A 324 5.23 -12.01 -2.05
C TYR A 324 3.90 -12.75 -2.00
N ARG A 325 2.98 -12.19 -1.21
CA ARG A 325 1.60 -12.65 -1.09
C ARG A 325 0.65 -11.47 -1.19
N ALA A 326 -0.38 -11.60 -2.02
CA ALA A 326 -1.51 -10.69 -2.04
C ALA A 326 -2.80 -11.47 -1.74
N ASN A 327 -3.66 -10.92 -0.89
CA ASN A 327 -5.02 -11.41 -0.70
C ASN A 327 -5.96 -10.64 -1.62
N LEU A 328 -6.41 -11.29 -2.69
CA LEU A 328 -7.30 -10.73 -3.73
C LEU A 328 -8.76 -10.62 -3.28
N SER A 329 -9.14 -11.26 -2.18
CA SER A 329 -10.48 -11.14 -1.56
C SER A 329 -10.58 -9.98 -0.57
N THR A 330 -9.46 -9.35 -0.19
CA THR A 330 -9.42 -8.20 0.73
C THR A 330 -8.71 -6.98 0.17
N THR A 331 -8.45 -6.92 -1.13
CA THR A 331 -7.89 -5.74 -1.81
C THR A 331 -8.87 -4.55 -1.81
N ASP A 332 -8.39 -3.39 -2.28
CA ASP A 332 -9.20 -2.17 -2.46
C ASP A 332 -10.48 -2.43 -3.26
N VAL A 333 -10.36 -3.19 -4.35
CA VAL A 333 -11.48 -3.76 -5.11
C VAL A 333 -11.36 -5.29 -5.06
N PRO A 334 -12.09 -5.99 -4.17
CA PRO A 334 -11.91 -7.42 -3.97
C PRO A 334 -12.58 -8.25 -5.07
N VAL A 335 -12.02 -9.43 -5.36
CA VAL A 335 -12.70 -10.46 -6.17
C VAL A 335 -13.92 -10.96 -5.39
N PRO A 336 -15.13 -10.96 -5.99
CA PRO A 336 -16.33 -11.35 -5.28
C PRO A 336 -16.36 -12.86 -5.01
N SER A 337 -16.97 -13.25 -3.89
CA SER A 337 -16.98 -14.63 -3.42
C SER A 337 -17.77 -15.61 -4.30
N ASP A 338 -18.61 -15.08 -5.19
CA ASP A 338 -19.38 -15.84 -6.18
C ASP A 338 -18.69 -15.92 -7.55
N ALA A 339 -17.45 -15.43 -7.67
CA ALA A 339 -16.64 -15.67 -8.85
C ALA A 339 -16.47 -17.18 -9.09
N GLU A 340 -16.73 -17.60 -10.32
CA GLU A 340 -16.54 -18.97 -10.80
C GLU A 340 -15.13 -19.21 -11.30
N GLN A 341 -14.47 -18.17 -11.84
CA GLN A 341 -13.10 -18.23 -12.33
C GLN A 341 -12.35 -16.96 -11.98
N VAL A 342 -11.02 -17.09 -11.82
CA VAL A 342 -10.13 -15.96 -11.56
C VAL A 342 -8.85 -16.07 -12.38
N ARG A 343 -8.31 -14.92 -12.79
CA ARG A 343 -6.98 -14.76 -13.37
C ARG A 343 -6.19 -13.80 -12.50
N PHE A 344 -4.94 -14.12 -12.23
CA PHE A 344 -4.03 -13.19 -11.60
C PHE A 344 -3.52 -12.19 -12.64
N VAL A 345 -3.40 -10.93 -12.22
CA VAL A 345 -2.80 -9.86 -13.01
C VAL A 345 -1.59 -9.32 -12.24
N TYR A 346 -0.41 -9.42 -12.86
CA TYR A 346 0.76 -8.67 -12.43
C TYR A 346 0.93 -7.48 -13.37
N GLU A 347 0.79 -6.28 -12.84
CA GLU A 347 0.84 -5.06 -13.62
C GLU A 347 2.13 -4.30 -13.33
N LEU A 348 2.83 -3.86 -14.37
CA LEU A 348 4.03 -3.04 -14.28
C LEU A 348 3.85 -1.75 -15.08
N TYR A 349 4.27 -0.63 -14.48
CA TYR A 349 4.28 0.67 -15.13
C TYR A 349 5.58 1.43 -14.83
N ALA A 350 6.29 1.83 -15.89
CA ALA A 350 7.52 2.61 -15.85
C ALA A 350 7.29 4.04 -16.37
N SER A 351 6.90 4.97 -15.50
CA SER A 351 6.67 6.38 -15.88
C SER A 351 6.78 7.31 -14.67
N CYS A 352 7.76 8.21 -14.68
CA CYS A 352 7.89 9.20 -13.61
C CYS A 352 6.72 10.18 -13.55
N ASP A 353 6.21 10.61 -14.72
CA ASP A 353 5.07 11.53 -14.79
C ASP A 353 3.81 10.89 -14.22
N ALA A 354 3.54 9.61 -14.56
CA ALA A 354 2.38 8.89 -14.05
C ALA A 354 2.34 8.77 -12.52
N PHE A 355 3.51 8.82 -11.87
CA PHE A 355 3.65 8.74 -10.42
C PHE A 355 3.99 10.09 -9.76
N GLY A 356 3.87 11.20 -10.51
CA GLY A 356 4.12 12.55 -10.01
C GLY A 356 5.54 12.75 -9.47
N ILE A 357 6.53 12.04 -10.03
CA ILE A 357 7.93 12.18 -9.64
C ILE A 357 8.50 13.39 -10.39
N PRO A 358 8.97 14.43 -9.69
CA PRO A 358 9.55 15.60 -10.33
C PRO A 358 10.68 15.23 -11.30
N PRO A 359 10.81 15.88 -12.47
CA PRO A 359 11.84 15.56 -13.45
C PRO A 359 13.29 15.64 -12.92
N ASP A 360 13.54 16.46 -11.90
CA ASP A 360 14.85 16.58 -11.23
C ASP A 360 15.13 15.46 -10.22
N HIS A 361 14.12 14.68 -9.85
CA HIS A 361 14.21 13.49 -9.01
C HIS A 361 14.02 12.17 -9.77
N CYS A 362 13.54 12.24 -11.01
CA CYS A 362 13.45 11.10 -11.90
C CYS A 362 14.80 10.84 -12.57
N THR A 363 15.41 9.69 -12.29
CA THR A 363 16.66 9.31 -12.97
C THR A 363 16.40 8.82 -14.38
N GLY A 364 15.25 8.17 -14.60
CA GLY A 364 14.95 7.39 -15.80
C GLY A 364 15.88 6.19 -16.02
N ILE A 365 16.80 5.92 -15.08
CA ILE A 365 17.76 4.82 -15.18
C ILE A 365 17.09 3.59 -14.58
N THR A 366 16.56 2.73 -15.44
CA THR A 366 15.87 1.50 -15.05
C THR A 366 16.79 0.28 -15.23
N ASN A 367 16.33 -0.89 -14.82
CA ASN A 367 17.11 -2.13 -14.88
C ASN A 367 16.23 -3.31 -15.36
N ILE A 368 16.73 -4.54 -15.18
CA ILE A 368 16.05 -5.79 -15.54
C ILE A 368 14.84 -6.14 -14.63
N THR A 369 14.62 -5.41 -13.54
CA THR A 369 13.68 -5.84 -12.50
C THR A 369 12.35 -5.12 -12.60
N PRO A 370 11.22 -5.81 -12.34
CA PRO A 370 11.10 -7.10 -11.68
C PRO A 370 11.20 -8.29 -12.64
N ILE A 371 11.71 -9.40 -12.10
CA ILE A 371 11.52 -10.73 -12.67
C ILE A 371 10.76 -11.57 -11.66
N ILE A 372 9.80 -12.37 -12.13
CA ILE A 372 8.93 -13.17 -11.27
C ILE A 372 8.85 -14.63 -11.70
N ASP A 373 8.63 -15.50 -10.73
CA ASP A 373 8.45 -16.94 -10.91
C ASP A 373 7.48 -17.50 -9.86
N ASN A 374 7.15 -18.79 -9.95
CA ASN A 374 6.39 -19.54 -8.97
C ASN A 374 5.03 -18.92 -8.62
N VAL A 375 4.38 -18.27 -9.59
CA VAL A 375 3.06 -17.69 -9.41
C VAL A 375 2.05 -18.80 -9.08
N ARG A 376 1.47 -18.75 -7.88
CA ARG A 376 0.50 -19.71 -7.37
C ARG A 376 -0.75 -18.96 -6.94
N ILE A 377 -1.86 -19.25 -7.61
CA ILE A 377 -3.18 -18.81 -7.14
C ILE A 377 -3.65 -19.85 -6.13
N CYS A 378 -3.75 -19.43 -4.89
CA CYS A 378 -4.07 -20.24 -3.73
C CYS A 378 -5.50 -19.93 -3.27
N PHE A 379 -6.21 -20.97 -2.85
CA PHE A 379 -7.56 -20.83 -2.34
C PHE A 379 -7.60 -21.38 -0.93
N THR A 380 -8.12 -20.58 -0.02
CA THR A 380 -8.44 -21.02 1.33
C THR A 380 -9.91 -20.82 1.59
N ARG A 381 -10.43 -21.48 2.60
CA ARG A 381 -11.76 -21.13 3.10
C ARG A 381 -11.66 -19.73 3.71
N VAL A 382 -12.57 -18.81 3.37
CA VAL A 382 -12.76 -17.62 4.20
C VAL A 382 -13.06 -18.18 5.57
N SER A 383 -12.20 -17.85 6.53
CA SER A 383 -12.39 -18.29 7.90
C SER A 383 -13.84 -18.02 8.29
N GLU A 384 -14.44 -18.99 8.99
CA GLU A 384 -15.79 -18.92 9.57
C GLU A 384 -16.04 -17.59 10.36
N ALA A 385 -14.94 -16.92 10.70
CA ALA A 385 -14.85 -15.55 11.15
C ALA A 385 -13.89 -14.68 10.31
N PRO A 386 -14.09 -13.36 10.24
CA PRO A 386 -13.25 -12.45 9.46
C PRO A 386 -11.84 -12.37 10.04
N SER A 387 -10.82 -12.53 9.18
CA SER A 387 -9.43 -12.29 9.57
C SER A 387 -9.21 -10.81 9.88
N VAL A 388 -8.50 -10.53 10.97
CA VAL A 388 -8.11 -9.17 11.35
C VAL A 388 -6.61 -9.10 11.56
N ALA A 389 -6.04 -7.91 11.44
CA ALA A 389 -4.66 -7.62 11.76
C ALA A 389 -4.60 -6.36 12.64
N ILE A 390 -3.61 -6.30 13.52
CA ILE A 390 -3.29 -5.06 14.24
C ILE A 390 -2.60 -4.14 13.24
N ASP A 391 -3.07 -2.90 13.16
CA ASP A 391 -2.49 -1.87 12.30
C ASP A 391 -1.03 -1.59 12.74
N ASN A 392 -0.16 -1.30 11.77
CA ASN A 392 1.27 -1.10 12.07
C ASN A 392 1.49 -0.01 13.14
N GLY A 393 2.27 -0.35 14.16
CA GLY A 393 2.61 0.48 15.31
C GLY A 393 1.51 0.59 16.37
N LEU A 394 0.39 -0.14 16.23
CA LEU A 394 -0.74 -0.09 17.16
C LEU A 394 -0.83 -1.32 18.06
N ASN A 395 0.28 -2.01 18.33
CA ASN A 395 0.36 -2.98 19.42
C ASN A 395 0.59 -2.27 20.74
N PHE A 396 -0.03 -2.73 21.84
CA PHE A 396 0.36 -2.31 23.18
C PHE A 396 1.86 -2.56 23.35
N GLN A 397 2.55 -1.66 24.03
CA GLN A 397 3.98 -1.80 24.29
C GLN A 397 4.23 -1.85 25.78
N ASP A 398 5.36 -2.44 26.16
CA ASP A 398 5.84 -2.28 27.53
C ASP A 398 6.08 -0.81 27.84
N GLY A 399 5.82 -0.43 29.08
CA GLY A 399 5.95 0.94 29.53
C GLY A 399 6.51 1.03 30.94
N PHE A 400 6.85 2.23 31.39
CA PHE A 400 7.21 2.51 32.78
C PHE A 400 6.10 3.31 33.46
N CYS A 401 6.05 3.28 34.79
CA CYS A 401 5.17 4.20 35.51
C CYS A 401 5.41 5.65 35.10
N GLN A 402 4.38 6.49 35.06
CA GLN A 402 4.44 7.88 34.56
C GLN A 402 5.20 8.85 35.50
N GLY A 403 5.87 8.34 36.54
CA GLY A 403 6.69 9.12 37.45
C GLY A 403 8.11 9.35 36.92
N GLU A 404 8.84 10.26 37.58
CA GLU A 404 10.25 10.48 37.25
C GLU A 404 11.17 9.37 37.76
N VAL A 405 10.73 8.55 38.72
CA VAL A 405 11.49 7.43 39.31
C VAL A 405 10.58 6.22 39.50
N ASN A 406 11.17 5.06 39.79
CA ASN A 406 10.49 3.75 39.92
C ASN A 406 9.63 3.63 41.20
N TRP A 407 8.67 4.53 41.39
CA TRP A 407 7.69 4.46 42.47
C TRP A 407 6.66 3.37 42.17
N PRO A 408 6.44 2.41 43.09
CA PRO A 408 5.48 1.32 42.86
C PRO A 408 4.02 1.78 42.87
N ASP A 409 3.71 2.93 43.46
CA ASP A 409 2.38 3.51 43.63
C ASP A 409 2.02 4.56 42.56
N VAL A 410 2.88 4.73 41.55
CA VAL A 410 2.58 5.59 40.40
C VAL A 410 2.17 4.70 39.22
N PRO A 411 1.00 4.91 38.60
CA PRO A 411 0.56 4.07 37.49
C PRO A 411 1.34 4.35 36.19
N GLY A 412 1.35 3.38 35.30
CA GLY A 412 1.77 3.47 33.89
C GLY A 412 0.56 3.35 32.96
N ARG A 413 0.77 3.61 31.66
CA ARG A 413 -0.31 3.66 30.66
C ARG A 413 -0.33 2.43 29.77
N ALA A 414 -1.46 2.14 29.15
CA ALA A 414 -1.61 1.10 28.14
C ALA A 414 -1.50 1.71 26.73
N ASP A 415 -0.37 2.38 26.44
CA ASP A 415 -0.15 3.02 25.13
C ASP A 415 0.40 2.03 24.08
N VAL A 416 0.37 2.46 22.82
CA VAL A 416 0.94 1.75 21.67
C VAL A 416 2.06 2.55 21.01
N ILE A 417 3.10 1.90 20.48
CA ILE A 417 4.37 2.55 20.03
C ILE A 417 4.21 3.73 19.05
N ARG A 418 3.09 3.81 18.30
CA ARG A 418 2.85 4.82 17.26
C ARG A 418 2.90 6.25 17.79
N ASN A 419 3.76 7.04 17.18
CA ASN A 419 3.88 8.48 17.30
C ASN A 419 2.82 9.17 16.42
N LEU A 420 1.87 9.84 17.06
CA LEU A 420 0.83 10.64 16.42
C LEU A 420 1.37 11.87 15.69
N ASN A 421 2.63 12.24 15.91
CA ASN A 421 3.31 13.32 15.19
C ASN A 421 4.07 12.85 13.93
N PHE A 422 3.87 11.60 13.48
CA PHE A 422 4.29 11.08 12.18
C PHE A 422 5.75 11.41 11.78
N GLY A 423 6.70 11.13 12.67
CA GLY A 423 8.14 11.31 12.41
C GLY A 423 8.72 12.64 12.89
N ASN A 424 7.91 13.59 13.38
CA ASN A 424 8.44 14.70 14.16
C ASN A 424 8.92 14.20 15.53
N THR A 425 10.13 14.59 15.91
CA THR A 425 10.85 14.06 17.09
C THR A 425 10.48 14.75 18.40
N THR A 426 9.73 15.85 18.39
CA THR A 426 9.35 16.52 19.66
C THR A 426 8.06 17.33 19.54
N PRO A 427 7.09 17.17 20.46
CA PRO A 427 7.00 16.07 21.43
C PRO A 427 6.69 14.74 20.73
N PHE A 428 7.23 13.63 21.22
CA PHE A 428 6.71 12.31 20.85
C PHE A 428 5.36 12.15 21.55
N ILE A 429 4.29 11.96 20.79
CA ILE A 429 2.94 11.77 21.33
C ILE A 429 2.52 10.36 20.98
N LEU A 430 2.47 9.47 21.96
CA LEU A 430 1.97 8.12 21.77
C LEU A 430 0.48 8.10 21.45
N ALA A 431 0.09 7.13 20.64
CA ALA A 431 -1.28 6.69 20.58
C ALA A 431 -1.62 5.87 21.84
N ASP A 432 -2.84 6.01 22.29
CA ASP A 432 -3.42 5.52 23.55
C ASP A 432 -4.23 4.23 23.36
N SER A 433 -4.35 3.72 22.13
CA SER A 433 -5.21 2.59 21.84
C SER A 433 -4.66 1.69 20.76
N LEU A 434 -4.80 0.39 21.02
CA LEU A 434 -4.64 -0.64 20.01
C LEU A 434 -5.74 -0.48 18.97
N ALA A 435 -5.39 -0.56 17.69
CA ALA A 435 -6.37 -0.63 16.62
C ALA A 435 -6.10 -1.77 15.64
N LEU A 436 -7.18 -2.29 15.09
CA LEU A 436 -7.19 -3.40 14.16
C LEU A 436 -7.90 -3.03 12.87
N GLY A 437 -7.39 -3.58 11.77
CA GLY A 437 -8.02 -3.57 10.45
C GLY A 437 -8.58 -4.95 10.12
N GLY A 438 -9.73 -4.99 9.45
CA GLY A 438 -10.31 -6.22 8.93
C GLY A 438 -10.95 -6.03 7.56
N PRO A 439 -11.77 -6.99 7.09
CA PRO A 439 -12.28 -6.99 5.73
C PRO A 439 -13.24 -5.83 5.47
N VAL A 440 -13.36 -5.47 4.19
CA VAL A 440 -14.24 -4.40 3.73
C VAL A 440 -15.70 -4.78 3.96
N VAL A 441 -16.42 -3.96 4.71
CA VAL A 441 -17.86 -4.06 4.93
C VAL A 441 -18.59 -3.40 3.76
N THR A 442 -19.17 -4.21 2.89
CA THR A 442 -19.97 -3.77 1.72
C THR A 442 -21.46 -4.05 1.89
N SER A 443 -21.85 -4.86 2.87
CA SER A 443 -23.24 -5.20 3.15
C SER A 443 -23.47 -5.48 4.64
N ALA A 444 -24.72 -5.74 5.03
CA ALA A 444 -25.01 -6.15 6.41
C ALA A 444 -24.50 -7.57 6.70
N GLU A 445 -24.39 -8.39 5.67
CA GLU A 445 -24.01 -9.79 5.75
C GLU A 445 -22.52 -9.99 6.04
N ASN A 446 -21.66 -9.11 5.55
CA ASN A 446 -20.23 -9.11 5.86
C ASN A 446 -19.83 -8.13 6.98
N ALA A 447 -20.81 -7.51 7.63
CA ALA A 447 -20.55 -6.71 8.83
C ALA A 447 -19.98 -7.61 9.93
N TRP A 448 -18.97 -7.10 10.62
CA TRP A 448 -18.26 -7.84 11.65
C TRP A 448 -18.04 -7.00 12.89
N GLU A 449 -17.62 -7.66 13.95
CA GLU A 449 -17.27 -7.06 15.23
C GLU A 449 -15.98 -7.69 15.77
N SER A 450 -15.33 -7.00 16.69
CA SER A 450 -14.13 -7.48 17.35
C SER A 450 -14.21 -7.29 18.86
N HIS A 451 -13.51 -8.16 19.58
CA HIS A 451 -13.43 -8.14 21.03
C HIS A 451 -11.95 -8.19 21.45
N LEU A 452 -11.61 -7.38 22.46
CA LEU A 452 -10.34 -7.49 23.17
C LEU A 452 -10.54 -8.40 24.38
N TRP A 453 -9.81 -9.51 24.39
CA TRP A 453 -9.75 -10.43 25.52
C TRP A 453 -8.50 -10.13 26.32
N PHE A 454 -8.61 -9.99 27.64
CA PHE A 454 -7.46 -9.72 28.48
C PHE A 454 -7.58 -10.37 29.87
N ARG A 455 -6.42 -10.58 30.51
CA ARG A 455 -6.31 -10.99 31.90
C ARG A 455 -5.12 -10.32 32.59
N VAL A 456 -5.15 -10.26 33.91
CA VAL A 456 -4.02 -9.77 34.71
C VAL A 456 -3.14 -10.95 35.08
N ALA A 457 -2.13 -11.22 34.25
CA ALA A 457 -1.18 -12.32 34.47
C ALA A 457 -0.32 -12.08 35.71
N ARG A 458 -0.02 -10.80 36.01
CA ARG A 458 0.61 -10.38 37.26
C ARG A 458 0.03 -9.03 37.69
N ARG A 459 -0.32 -8.91 38.97
CA ARG A 459 -0.73 -7.63 39.56
C ARG A 459 0.49 -6.85 40.04
N GLY A 460 0.54 -5.56 39.72
CA GLY A 460 1.56 -4.64 40.20
C GLY A 460 1.55 -4.45 41.72
N TYR A 461 2.71 -4.21 42.30
CA TYR A 461 2.89 -4.18 43.76
C TYR A 461 2.14 -3.03 44.44
N GLY A 462 2.08 -1.85 43.81
CA GLY A 462 1.38 -0.68 44.36
C GLY A 462 -0.05 -0.50 43.88
N ALA A 463 -0.69 -1.57 43.38
CA ALA A 463 -2.08 -1.54 42.95
C ALA A 463 -3.00 -0.89 44.00
N GLY A 464 -3.63 0.22 43.63
CA GLY A 464 -4.50 1.02 44.50
C GLY A 464 -5.99 0.88 44.21
N ASP A 465 -6.79 1.76 44.81
CA ASP A 465 -8.26 1.72 44.72
C ASP A 465 -8.78 1.72 43.27
N ARG A 466 -8.16 2.51 42.37
CA ARG A 466 -8.55 2.57 40.95
C ARG A 466 -8.35 1.25 40.21
N TYR A 467 -7.27 0.55 40.50
CA TYR A 467 -7.03 -0.79 39.94
C TYR A 467 -8.12 -1.76 40.39
N PHE A 468 -8.44 -1.76 41.69
CA PHE A 468 -9.48 -2.66 42.22
C PHE A 468 -10.87 -2.32 41.67
N GLU A 469 -11.18 -1.04 41.47
CA GLU A 469 -12.42 -0.61 40.82
C GLU A 469 -12.50 -1.10 39.38
N TRP A 470 -11.47 -0.90 38.56
CA TRP A 470 -11.43 -1.38 37.18
C TRP A 470 -11.50 -2.91 37.10
N ARG A 471 -10.75 -3.62 37.95
CA ARG A 471 -10.80 -5.08 38.04
C ARG A 471 -12.21 -5.55 38.40
N ASP A 472 -12.85 -4.95 39.40
CA ASP A 472 -14.18 -5.34 39.84
C ASP A 472 -15.25 -5.04 38.77
N GLN A 473 -15.08 -3.96 38.00
CA GLN A 473 -15.90 -3.68 36.82
C GLN A 473 -15.73 -4.76 35.74
N ALA A 474 -14.50 -5.10 35.37
CA ALA A 474 -14.21 -6.14 34.39
C ALA A 474 -14.77 -7.51 34.81
N ASN A 475 -14.53 -7.90 36.08
CA ASN A 475 -15.04 -9.13 36.68
C ASN A 475 -16.57 -9.16 36.71
N THR A 476 -17.21 -8.03 37.04
CA THR A 476 -18.68 -7.93 37.07
C THR A 476 -19.28 -8.00 35.67
N ALA A 477 -18.68 -7.32 34.69
CA ALA A 477 -19.19 -7.28 33.32
C ALA A 477 -19.17 -8.66 32.65
N THR A 478 -18.17 -9.48 32.97
CA THR A 478 -17.91 -10.76 32.28
C THR A 478 -18.19 -11.99 33.14
N GLY A 479 -18.34 -11.82 34.45
CA GLY A 479 -18.56 -12.92 35.40
C GLY A 479 -17.34 -13.80 35.65
N VAL A 480 -16.13 -13.31 35.37
CA VAL A 480 -14.85 -14.01 35.55
C VAL A 480 -13.98 -13.35 36.62
N ASP A 481 -12.87 -13.99 37.00
CA ASP A 481 -11.81 -13.37 37.82
C ASP A 481 -10.52 -13.21 37.01
N ILE A 482 -10.25 -11.97 36.55
CA ILE A 482 -9.09 -11.68 35.71
C ILE A 482 -7.73 -11.86 36.41
N GLU A 483 -7.68 -11.93 37.75
CA GLU A 483 -6.46 -12.25 38.51
C GLU A 483 -6.30 -13.77 38.75
N ALA A 484 -7.37 -14.56 38.56
CA ALA A 484 -7.32 -16.02 38.67
C ALA A 484 -6.83 -16.71 37.39
N GLY A 485 -6.44 -15.92 36.38
CA GLY A 485 -6.00 -16.41 35.08
C GLY A 485 -7.11 -16.56 34.04
N GLU A 486 -8.34 -16.15 34.35
CA GLU A 486 -9.46 -16.13 33.42
C GLU A 486 -9.43 -14.86 32.55
N PHE A 487 -9.91 -14.95 31.30
CA PHE A 487 -9.97 -13.80 30.40
C PHE A 487 -11.33 -13.10 30.50
N ALA A 488 -11.31 -11.81 30.82
CA ALA A 488 -12.41 -10.91 30.55
C ALA A 488 -12.37 -10.48 29.07
N TYR A 489 -13.49 -9.98 28.56
CA TYR A 489 -13.56 -9.39 27.23
C TYR A 489 -14.52 -8.20 27.19
N ALA A 490 -14.30 -7.32 26.21
CA ALA A 490 -15.27 -6.31 25.83
C ALA A 490 -15.27 -6.12 24.31
N SER A 491 -16.39 -5.65 23.77
CA SER A 491 -16.53 -5.31 22.36
C SER A 491 -15.75 -4.04 22.07
N MET A 492 -14.94 -4.08 21.02
CA MET A 492 -14.18 -2.93 20.55
C MET A 492 -15.07 -2.01 19.73
N ASP A 493 -14.84 -0.71 19.85
CA ASP A 493 -15.57 0.32 19.10
C ASP A 493 -14.87 0.71 17.80
N SER A 494 -15.63 1.25 16.85
CA SER A 494 -15.14 1.75 15.57
C SER A 494 -14.11 2.88 15.75
N CYS A 495 -13.04 2.86 14.95
CA CYS A 495 -12.10 3.98 14.93
C CYS A 495 -12.78 5.21 14.31
N GLN A 496 -12.79 6.35 15.00
CA GLN A 496 -13.29 7.61 14.45
C GLN A 496 -12.28 8.74 14.62
N GLN A 497 -12.20 9.62 13.63
CA GLN A 497 -11.47 10.89 13.72
C GLN A 497 -12.44 12.04 13.47
N GLY A 498 -12.76 12.80 14.53
CA GLY A 498 -13.82 13.81 14.47
C GLY A 498 -15.17 13.17 14.20
N THR A 499 -15.82 13.53 13.10
CA THR A 499 -17.11 12.95 12.67
C THR A 499 -16.96 11.78 11.69
N ASN A 500 -15.73 11.42 11.32
CA ASN A 500 -15.46 10.42 10.29
C ASN A 500 -15.10 9.09 10.94
N ALA A 501 -15.98 8.09 10.81
CA ALA A 501 -15.67 6.71 11.14
C ALA A 501 -14.81 6.08 10.04
N PHE A 502 -13.69 5.47 10.41
CA PHE A 502 -12.90 4.65 9.51
C PHE A 502 -13.60 3.32 9.30
N LYS A 503 -13.96 3.01 8.05
CA LYS A 503 -14.52 1.71 7.70
C LYS A 503 -13.52 0.61 8.05
N ASN A 504 -14.04 -0.50 8.57
CA ASN A 504 -13.29 -1.74 8.83
C ASN A 504 -12.17 -1.61 9.87
N LYS A 505 -12.26 -0.61 10.75
CA LYS A 505 -11.29 -0.41 11.83
C LYS A 505 -11.96 -0.33 13.18
N PHE A 506 -11.36 -1.00 14.16
CA PHE A 506 -11.79 -0.94 15.56
C PHE A 506 -10.61 -0.59 16.47
N ALA A 507 -10.89 0.12 17.56
CA ALA A 507 -9.91 0.51 18.58
C ALA A 507 -10.29 -0.07 19.95
N SER A 508 -9.33 -0.16 20.88
CA SER A 508 -9.48 -0.73 22.22
C SER A 508 -10.31 0.11 23.20
N TYR A 509 -11.35 0.78 22.70
CA TYR A 509 -12.38 1.46 23.48
C TYR A 509 -13.62 0.58 23.61
N LEU A 510 -14.34 0.76 24.72
CA LEU A 510 -15.61 0.10 24.96
C LEU A 510 -16.66 0.59 23.97
N LYS A 511 -17.25 -0.35 23.24
CA LYS A 511 -18.50 -0.11 22.51
C LYS A 511 -19.58 0.40 23.46
N GLU A 512 -20.45 1.28 22.99
CA GLU A 512 -21.45 1.98 23.79
C GLU A 512 -22.44 1.02 24.49
N GLU A 513 -22.68 -0.12 23.86
CA GLU A 513 -23.53 -1.19 24.39
C GLU A 513 -22.95 -1.83 25.67
N ASP A 514 -21.62 -1.81 25.84
CA ASP A 514 -20.93 -2.41 26.97
C ASP A 514 -20.77 -1.43 28.15
N TRP A 515 -20.97 -0.13 27.95
CA TRP A 515 -20.71 0.90 28.97
C TRP A 515 -21.41 0.62 30.30
N ALA A 516 -22.69 0.25 30.26
CA ALA A 516 -23.47 0.00 31.47
C ALA A 516 -22.94 -1.20 32.27
N ALA A 517 -22.47 -2.25 31.58
CA ALA A 517 -21.89 -3.43 32.22
C ALA A 517 -20.54 -3.10 32.89
N TRP A 518 -19.79 -2.16 32.32
CA TRP A 518 -18.50 -1.68 32.83
C TRP A 518 -18.62 -0.49 33.80
N GLY A 519 -19.85 -0.07 34.15
CA GLY A 519 -20.08 1.05 35.05
C GLY A 519 -19.65 2.40 34.48
N ARG A 520 -19.60 2.54 33.14
CA ARG A 520 -19.15 3.72 32.42
C ARG A 520 -20.31 4.53 31.85
N SER A 521 -20.08 5.83 31.72
CA SER A 521 -20.96 6.76 31.02
C SER A 521 -20.15 7.96 30.56
N GLY A 522 -20.21 8.32 29.29
CA GLY A 522 -19.44 9.45 28.78
C GLY A 522 -19.63 9.69 27.28
N PRO A 523 -18.97 10.71 26.72
CA PRO A 523 -18.85 10.87 25.28
C PRO A 523 -17.88 9.83 24.72
N GLU A 524 -18.13 9.35 23.50
CA GLU A 524 -17.25 8.43 22.76
C GLU A 524 -15.80 8.94 22.69
N LEU A 525 -14.83 8.01 22.73
CA LEU A 525 -13.38 8.24 22.53
C LEU A 525 -12.76 9.29 23.47
N ARG A 526 -12.86 9.05 24.78
CA ARG A 526 -12.22 9.87 25.82
C ARG A 526 -11.58 9.00 26.89
N ASP A 527 -10.60 9.59 27.58
CA ASP A 527 -10.01 9.04 28.80
C ASP A 527 -11.08 8.44 29.71
N GLY A 528 -10.95 7.15 29.98
CA GLY A 528 -11.81 6.38 30.87
C GLY A 528 -12.87 5.50 30.18
N VAL A 529 -12.95 5.48 28.84
CA VAL A 529 -13.74 4.47 28.09
C VAL A 529 -12.86 3.39 27.45
N GLU A 530 -11.55 3.38 27.71
CA GLU A 530 -10.65 2.31 27.29
C GLU A 530 -11.01 1.00 28.00
N ILE A 531 -10.87 -0.11 27.27
CA ILE A 531 -11.05 -1.45 27.85
C ILE A 531 -9.97 -1.70 28.92
N ILE A 532 -8.74 -1.28 28.65
CA ILE A 532 -7.62 -1.27 29.60
C ILE A 532 -7.21 0.20 29.81
N GLN A 533 -7.27 0.69 31.04
CA GLN A 533 -7.08 2.11 31.36
C GLN A 533 -5.65 2.51 31.70
N ASP A 534 -5.34 3.77 31.43
CA ASP A 534 -4.00 4.37 31.56
C ASP A 534 -3.55 4.70 32.98
N ASP A 535 -4.44 4.59 33.97
CA ASP A 535 -4.16 4.97 35.35
C ASP A 535 -4.47 3.86 36.37
N VAL A 536 -4.73 2.65 35.86
CA VAL A 536 -5.05 1.47 36.67
C VAL A 536 -3.90 0.47 36.71
N LEU A 537 -2.91 0.58 35.83
CA LEU A 537 -1.79 -0.36 35.75
C LEU A 537 -0.61 0.19 36.56
N PHE A 538 -0.11 -0.58 37.53
CA PHE A 538 0.99 -0.17 38.40
C PHE A 538 2.25 -0.97 38.08
N PRO A 539 3.45 -0.51 38.44
CA PRO A 539 4.68 -1.27 38.25
C PRO A 539 4.58 -2.72 38.74
N GLY A 540 4.91 -3.65 37.83
CA GLY A 540 4.73 -5.09 37.96
C GLY A 540 3.42 -5.64 37.40
N THR A 541 2.50 -4.78 36.94
CA THR A 541 1.28 -5.23 36.28
C THR A 541 1.61 -5.72 34.88
N LYS A 542 1.40 -7.01 34.65
CA LYS A 542 1.50 -7.67 33.35
C LYS A 542 0.11 -8.07 32.86
N ILE A 543 -0.23 -7.61 31.66
CA ILE A 543 -1.47 -7.96 30.98
C ILE A 543 -1.15 -8.96 29.88
N GLU A 544 -1.93 -10.04 29.81
CA GLU A 544 -1.95 -10.92 28.65
C GLU A 544 -3.25 -10.71 27.90
N TYR A 545 -3.17 -10.64 26.57
CA TYR A 545 -4.33 -10.33 25.74
C TYR A 545 -4.30 -11.06 24.39
N PHE A 546 -5.47 -11.17 23.78
CA PHE A 546 -5.65 -11.58 22.40
C PHE A 546 -6.92 -10.92 21.86
N LEU A 547 -7.07 -10.93 20.54
CA LEU A 547 -8.22 -10.35 19.86
C LEU A 547 -9.05 -11.47 19.27
N THR A 548 -10.36 -11.26 19.24
CA THR A 548 -11.24 -12.08 18.40
C THR A 548 -12.06 -11.23 17.47
N SER A 549 -12.42 -11.78 16.32
CA SER A 549 -13.38 -11.20 15.40
C SER A 549 -14.39 -12.26 14.96
N ASN A 550 -15.61 -11.82 14.64
CA ASN A 550 -16.68 -12.66 14.14
C ASN A 550 -17.60 -11.84 13.21
N PHE A 551 -18.21 -12.49 12.22
CA PHE A 551 -19.28 -11.83 11.47
C PHE A 551 -20.51 -11.69 12.38
N LYS A 552 -21.27 -10.61 12.21
CA LYS A 552 -22.49 -10.38 13.00
C LYS A 552 -23.55 -11.46 12.77
N LEU A 553 -23.53 -12.09 11.59
CA LEU A 553 -24.45 -13.18 11.24
C LEU A 553 -23.99 -14.57 11.73
N THR A 554 -22.69 -14.74 12.04
CA THR A 554 -22.13 -16.00 12.56
C THR A 554 -21.38 -15.77 13.89
N PRO A 555 -22.04 -15.24 14.94
CA PRO A 555 -21.36 -14.83 16.18
C PRO A 555 -20.74 -16.00 16.99
N GLY A 556 -21.08 -17.24 16.65
CA GLY A 556 -20.50 -18.43 17.28
C GLY A 556 -19.12 -18.82 16.76
N GLU A 557 -18.73 -18.30 15.60
CA GLU A 557 -17.47 -18.61 14.94
C GLU A 557 -16.50 -17.43 15.16
N LYS A 558 -15.29 -17.71 15.65
CA LYS A 558 -14.32 -16.67 16.02
C LYS A 558 -12.97 -16.91 15.37
N PHE A 559 -12.39 -15.83 14.87
CA PHE A 559 -10.99 -15.75 14.51
C PHE A 559 -10.22 -15.30 15.74
N PHE A 560 -9.00 -15.79 15.94
CA PHE A 560 -8.16 -15.50 17.10
C PHE A 560 -6.84 -14.88 16.64
N LEU A 561 -6.48 -13.74 17.22
CA LEU A 561 -5.22 -13.06 16.95
C LEU A 561 -4.46 -12.76 18.25
N PRO A 562 -3.32 -13.42 18.51
CA PRO A 562 -2.77 -14.55 17.77
C PRO A 562 -3.63 -15.82 17.93
N ASP A 563 -3.29 -16.89 17.20
CA ASP A 563 -3.85 -18.21 17.49
C ASP A 563 -3.48 -18.62 18.92
N THR A 564 -4.50 -18.77 19.77
CA THR A 564 -4.33 -19.07 21.20
C THR A 564 -4.06 -20.56 21.47
N SER A 565 -4.05 -21.39 20.43
CA SER A 565 -3.72 -22.82 20.52
C SER A 565 -2.32 -23.03 21.11
N GLY A 566 -2.23 -23.68 22.26
CA GLY A 566 -0.95 -23.84 22.97
C GLY A 566 -0.64 -22.74 23.99
N GLY A 567 -1.57 -21.81 24.21
CA GLY A 567 -1.43 -20.76 25.23
C GLY A 567 -0.59 -19.57 24.77
N PHE A 568 -0.55 -19.31 23.46
CA PHE A 568 0.10 -18.12 22.93
C PHE A 568 -0.81 -16.91 23.10
N PHE A 569 -0.34 -15.93 23.85
CA PHE A 569 -1.01 -14.65 24.07
C PHE A 569 -0.02 -13.53 23.79
N ARG A 570 -0.52 -12.37 23.40
CA ARG A 570 0.27 -11.14 23.46
C ARG A 570 0.35 -10.68 24.90
N GLU A 571 1.36 -9.88 25.20
CA GLU A 571 1.50 -9.30 26.51
C GLU A 571 2.03 -7.87 26.42
N PHE A 572 1.83 -7.13 27.51
CA PHE A 572 2.61 -5.95 27.82
C PHE A 572 2.67 -5.77 29.33
N GLU A 573 3.67 -5.03 29.79
CA GLU A 573 3.93 -4.80 31.20
C GLU A 573 4.26 -3.33 31.54
N ILE A 574 3.82 -2.91 32.72
CA ILE A 574 4.30 -1.67 33.36
C ILE A 574 5.50 -1.98 34.25
N LEU A 575 6.67 -1.48 33.85
CA LEU A 575 7.95 -1.65 34.51
C LEU A 575 8.22 -0.59 35.60
N PRO A 576 9.12 -0.93 36.56
CA PRO A 576 9.79 -2.22 36.70
C PRO A 576 8.89 -3.31 37.32
N SER A 577 9.24 -4.59 37.17
CA SER A 577 8.44 -5.72 37.66
C SER A 577 8.48 -5.88 39.19
N TRP A 578 7.94 -4.93 39.93
CA TRP A 578 7.92 -4.99 41.39
C TRP A 578 7.17 -6.24 41.87
N ARG A 579 7.80 -6.95 42.81
CA ARG A 579 7.26 -8.14 43.45
C ARG A 579 7.61 -8.16 44.93
N GLU A 580 6.82 -8.89 45.69
CA GLU A 580 7.09 -9.12 47.10
C GLU A 580 8.07 -10.28 47.27
N ASP A 581 9.25 -9.99 47.82
CA ASP A 581 10.26 -10.99 48.17
C ASP A 581 10.55 -10.91 49.67
N GLY A 582 9.99 -11.86 50.42
CA GLY A 582 10.12 -11.94 51.87
C GLY A 582 9.51 -10.75 52.63
N GLY A 583 8.38 -10.21 52.15
CA GLY A 583 7.70 -9.05 52.75
C GLY A 583 8.29 -7.70 52.34
N ILE A 584 9.26 -7.68 51.43
CA ILE A 584 9.91 -6.46 50.94
C ILE A 584 9.67 -6.37 49.44
N GLY A 585 9.16 -5.24 48.97
CA GLY A 585 9.11 -4.94 47.55
C GLY A 585 10.52 -4.95 46.96
N ARG A 586 10.71 -5.72 45.90
CA ARG A 586 11.94 -5.73 45.09
C ARG A 586 11.58 -5.76 43.62
N TYR A 587 12.46 -5.24 42.78
CA TYR A 587 12.37 -5.40 41.34
C TYR A 587 13.71 -5.88 40.79
N PRO A 588 13.74 -6.48 39.59
CA PRO A 588 14.95 -6.96 38.95
C PRO A 588 16.00 -5.88 38.76
N SER A 589 17.28 -6.28 38.79
CA SER A 589 18.40 -5.37 38.51
C SER A 589 18.90 -5.46 37.06
N LEU A 590 18.29 -6.33 36.26
CA LEU A 590 18.62 -6.55 34.86
C LEU A 590 17.42 -6.14 34.00
N LEU A 591 17.67 -5.38 32.95
CA LEU A 591 16.67 -5.05 31.93
C LEU A 591 17.11 -5.68 30.61
N TYR A 592 16.24 -6.48 30.00
CA TYR A 592 16.36 -6.95 28.63
C TYR A 592 15.46 -6.11 27.73
N ILE A 593 16.03 -5.51 26.69
CA ILE A 593 15.31 -4.70 25.70
C ILE A 593 15.29 -5.51 24.41
N ASP A 594 14.11 -6.01 24.04
CA ASP A 594 13.89 -6.67 22.75
C ASP A 594 13.41 -5.62 21.75
N ALA A 595 14.37 -5.00 21.06
CA ALA A 595 14.08 -3.93 20.13
C ALA A 595 13.44 -4.48 18.84
N ASN A 596 13.86 -5.67 18.40
CA ASN A 596 13.35 -6.28 17.18
C ASN A 596 12.06 -7.05 17.39
N ASN A 597 11.90 -7.73 18.53
CA ASN A 597 10.74 -8.55 18.87
C ASN A 597 10.39 -9.63 17.81
N HIS A 598 11.39 -10.26 17.20
CA HIS A 598 11.21 -11.35 16.22
C HIS A 598 11.71 -12.71 16.76
N GLY A 599 11.46 -13.00 18.04
CA GLY A 599 11.68 -14.33 18.62
C GLY A 599 13.05 -14.56 19.28
N ALA A 600 13.92 -13.55 19.35
CA ALA A 600 15.18 -13.64 20.10
C ALA A 600 14.93 -13.89 21.60
N GLU A 601 13.82 -13.37 22.13
CA GLU A 601 13.31 -13.62 23.48
C GLU A 601 13.35 -15.09 23.91
N VAL A 602 13.07 -16.05 23.02
CA VAL A 602 12.98 -17.48 23.37
C VAL A 602 14.35 -17.97 23.88
N PHE A 603 15.43 -17.50 23.25
CA PHE A 603 16.79 -17.87 23.62
C PHE A 603 17.26 -17.10 24.86
N PHE A 604 16.99 -15.79 24.91
CA PHE A 604 17.39 -14.95 26.04
C PHE A 604 16.67 -15.34 27.34
N ASN A 605 15.35 -15.53 27.29
CA ASN A 605 14.56 -15.92 28.45
C ASN A 605 15.05 -17.27 28.99
N ALA A 606 15.21 -18.28 28.12
CA ALA A 606 15.72 -19.58 28.53
C ALA A 606 17.13 -19.50 29.15
N ALA A 607 18.01 -18.67 28.60
CA ALA A 607 19.35 -18.46 29.14
C ALA A 607 19.33 -17.78 30.51
N LEU A 608 18.59 -16.67 30.66
CA LEU A 608 18.47 -15.93 31.91
C LEU A 608 17.83 -16.78 33.01
N ASP A 609 16.78 -17.52 32.67
CA ASP A 609 16.12 -18.46 33.58
C ASP A 609 17.08 -19.57 34.04
N SER A 610 17.88 -20.14 33.12
CA SER A 610 18.86 -21.18 33.45
C SER A 610 19.96 -20.69 34.40
N LEU A 611 20.26 -19.39 34.37
CA LEU A 611 21.21 -18.74 35.25
C LEU A 611 20.58 -18.28 36.58
N GLY A 612 19.26 -18.40 36.70
CA GLY A 612 18.50 -17.92 37.87
C GLY A 612 18.53 -16.40 38.02
N PHE A 613 18.65 -15.68 36.89
CA PHE A 613 18.55 -14.22 36.91
C PHE A 613 17.10 -13.79 36.86
N ASP A 614 16.76 -12.87 37.76
CA ASP A 614 15.55 -12.09 37.64
C ASP A 614 15.81 -10.88 36.74
N TYR A 615 14.94 -10.65 35.77
CA TYR A 615 15.04 -9.56 34.80
C TYR A 615 13.67 -8.96 34.50
N ASP A 616 13.68 -7.72 34.07
CA ASP A 616 12.56 -7.07 33.38
C ASP A 616 12.79 -7.19 31.87
N ARG A 617 11.71 -7.26 31.11
CA ARG A 617 11.74 -7.18 29.65
C ARG A 617 11.01 -5.92 29.20
N TYR A 618 11.56 -5.25 28.19
CA TYR A 618 10.93 -4.13 27.49
C TYR A 618 10.86 -4.48 26.00
N ASP A 619 9.66 -4.74 25.51
CA ASP A 619 9.39 -5.12 24.13
C ASP A 619 9.02 -3.90 23.26
N TYR A 620 9.82 -3.63 22.22
CA TYR A 620 9.48 -2.67 21.17
C TYR A 620 8.58 -3.35 20.13
N LEU A 621 7.31 -3.52 20.47
CA LEU A 621 6.35 -4.16 19.56
C LEU A 621 6.15 -3.30 18.30
N ASP A 622 6.49 -3.86 17.13
CA ASP A 622 6.23 -3.27 15.81
C ASP A 622 6.96 -1.94 15.51
N ALA A 623 8.20 -1.83 16.02
CA ALA A 623 9.04 -0.65 15.89
C ALA A 623 9.80 -0.54 14.55
N THR A 624 9.47 -1.34 13.53
CA THR A 624 10.19 -1.39 12.24
C THR A 624 9.85 -0.24 11.28
N SER A 625 8.93 0.64 11.66
CA SER A 625 8.47 1.76 10.85
C SER A 625 8.93 3.13 11.38
N GLY A 626 8.94 4.15 10.51
CA GLY A 626 9.30 5.54 10.88
C GLY A 626 8.34 6.23 11.87
N TRP A 627 7.29 5.53 12.31
CA TRP A 627 6.23 6.06 13.16
C TRP A 627 6.40 5.69 14.63
N LYS A 628 7.46 4.99 15.04
CA LYS A 628 7.67 4.57 16.43
C LYS A 628 8.04 5.74 17.36
N THR A 629 7.96 5.54 18.66
CA THR A 629 8.45 6.46 19.70
C THR A 629 9.67 5.86 20.42
N PRO A 630 10.53 6.70 21.03
CA PRO A 630 11.65 6.22 21.84
C PRO A 630 11.18 5.63 23.19
N MET A 631 11.97 4.69 23.71
CA MET A 631 11.94 4.31 25.13
C MET A 631 12.51 5.44 26.00
N ALA A 632 13.40 6.28 25.48
CA ALA A 632 13.85 7.47 26.17
C ALA A 632 12.71 8.48 26.31
N ARG A 633 12.26 8.68 27.55
CA ARG A 633 11.21 9.62 27.90
C ARG A 633 11.75 10.94 28.38
N THR A 634 11.52 11.98 27.59
CA THR A 634 11.83 13.36 27.96
C THR A 634 10.67 14.06 28.66
N ASP A 635 9.43 13.66 28.37
CA ASP A 635 8.22 14.19 28.99
C ASP A 635 7.31 13.03 29.46
N PRO A 636 7.05 12.90 30.78
CA PRO A 636 6.17 11.87 31.35
C PRO A 636 4.72 12.00 30.91
N SER A 637 4.31 13.06 30.21
CA SER A 637 2.91 13.27 29.83
C SER A 637 2.54 12.57 28.51
N TYR A 638 3.53 12.17 27.70
CA TYR A 638 3.30 11.82 26.30
C TYR A 638 3.96 10.50 25.84
N THR A 639 4.77 9.86 26.69
CA THR A 639 5.48 8.61 26.33
C THR A 639 5.45 7.57 27.45
N ASN A 640 5.38 6.30 27.06
CA ASN A 640 5.40 5.12 27.92
C ASN A 640 6.81 4.61 28.20
N GLY A 641 7.84 5.21 27.59
CA GLY A 641 9.23 4.90 27.88
C GLY A 641 9.67 5.26 29.32
N CYS A 642 10.97 5.15 29.59
CA CYS A 642 11.57 5.45 30.90
C CYS A 642 12.35 6.76 30.90
N THR A 643 12.40 7.41 32.06
CA THR A 643 13.38 8.47 32.31
C THR A 643 14.75 7.87 32.62
N LEU A 644 15.81 8.68 32.49
CA LEU A 644 17.14 8.28 32.94
C LEU A 644 17.16 7.83 34.42
N LEU A 645 16.40 8.49 35.29
CA LEU A 645 16.36 8.13 36.71
C LEU A 645 15.69 6.77 36.97
N GLN A 646 14.66 6.43 36.19
CA GLN A 646 14.05 5.11 36.21
C GLN A 646 15.03 4.04 35.72
N LEU A 647 15.75 4.32 34.63
CA LEU A 647 16.76 3.42 34.08
C LEU A 647 17.93 3.17 35.05
N LEU A 648 18.29 4.15 35.90
CA LEU A 648 19.30 3.99 36.95
C LEU A 648 18.92 2.99 38.05
N GLY A 649 17.66 2.54 38.09
CA GLY A 649 17.23 1.39 38.89
C GLY A 649 17.94 0.10 38.48
N TYR A 650 18.27 -0.06 37.19
CA TYR A 650 18.92 -1.24 36.65
C TYR A 650 20.46 -1.17 36.74
N ARG A 651 21.08 -2.34 36.82
CA ARG A 651 22.52 -2.57 36.89
C ARG A 651 23.06 -3.18 35.60
N GLY A 652 22.25 -3.96 34.90
CA GLY A 652 22.57 -4.51 33.60
C GLY A 652 21.50 -4.12 32.59
N ILE A 653 21.92 -3.80 31.38
CA ILE A 653 21.05 -3.71 30.20
C ILE A 653 21.56 -4.71 29.17
N LEU A 654 20.66 -5.56 28.70
CA LEU A 654 20.84 -6.42 27.53
C LEU A 654 19.98 -5.85 26.41
N LEU A 655 20.57 -5.54 25.27
CA LEU A 655 19.86 -5.00 24.11
C LEU A 655 19.97 -5.97 22.94
N SER A 656 18.83 -6.31 22.33
CA SER A 656 18.77 -7.08 21.09
C SER A 656 18.09 -6.25 20.01
N THR A 657 18.81 -5.92 18.93
CA THR A 657 18.23 -5.28 17.73
C THR A 657 17.94 -6.27 16.60
N GLY A 658 18.15 -7.57 16.83
CA GLY A 658 17.88 -8.63 15.85
C GLY A 658 18.47 -8.33 14.46
N ALA A 659 17.73 -8.61 13.39
CA ALA A 659 18.21 -8.47 12.00
C ALA A 659 17.92 -7.09 11.36
N SER A 660 17.55 -6.10 12.16
CA SER A 660 17.09 -4.82 11.62
C SER A 660 18.26 -3.94 11.17
N ASN A 661 18.11 -3.30 10.01
CA ASN A 661 19.13 -2.38 9.50
C ASN A 661 19.23 -1.07 10.31
N VAL A 662 20.21 -0.25 9.95
CA VAL A 662 20.60 0.94 10.70
C VAL A 662 19.43 1.95 10.78
N SER A 663 19.16 2.49 11.97
CA SER A 663 18.14 3.52 12.31
C SER A 663 16.65 3.12 12.31
N GLN A 664 16.29 1.89 11.90
CA GLN A 664 14.89 1.53 11.74
C GLN A 664 14.15 1.11 13.00
N ILE A 665 14.83 0.76 14.12
CA ILE A 665 14.15 0.24 15.32
C ILE A 665 14.23 1.14 16.57
N MET A 666 15.38 1.74 16.88
CA MET A 666 15.52 2.65 18.02
C MET A 666 15.86 4.06 17.56
N TRP A 667 15.57 5.06 18.40
CA TRP A 667 15.86 6.46 18.14
C TRP A 667 17.22 6.88 18.73
N PRO A 668 17.87 7.94 18.21
CA PRO A 668 19.10 8.50 18.79
C PRO A 668 18.98 8.80 20.29
N GLU A 669 17.79 9.25 20.73
CA GLU A 669 17.46 9.54 22.12
C GLU A 669 17.62 8.32 23.04
N ASP A 670 17.28 7.12 22.56
CA ASP A 670 17.43 5.86 23.31
C ASP A 670 18.91 5.59 23.60
N TYR A 671 19.75 5.70 22.56
CA TYR A 671 21.19 5.49 22.70
C TYR A 671 21.87 6.59 23.53
N ALA A 672 21.40 7.84 23.43
CA ALA A 672 21.87 8.93 24.28
C ALA A 672 21.56 8.65 25.76
N MET A 673 20.35 8.15 26.06
CA MET A 673 19.96 7.75 27.41
C MET A 673 20.82 6.58 27.94
N PHE A 674 21.15 5.58 27.12
CA PHE A 674 22.08 4.51 27.53
C PHE A 674 23.48 5.05 27.83
N SER A 675 23.95 6.01 27.03
CA SER A 675 25.25 6.67 27.21
C SER A 675 25.31 7.47 28.51
N ASP A 676 24.22 8.16 28.85
CA ASP A 676 24.12 8.90 30.10
C ASP A 676 23.95 7.97 31.30
N TRP A 677 23.18 6.89 31.15
CA TRP A 677 23.06 5.83 32.15
C TRP A 677 24.43 5.27 32.51
N LEU A 678 25.24 4.84 31.53
CA LEU A 678 26.59 4.28 31.74
C LEU A 678 27.57 5.20 32.47
N THR A 679 27.35 6.51 32.44
CA THR A 679 28.25 7.51 33.05
C THR A 679 27.71 8.15 34.32
N ALA A 680 26.43 7.92 34.61
CA ALA A 680 25.79 8.46 35.78
C ALA A 680 26.47 7.94 37.06
N THR A 681 26.92 8.87 37.90
CA THR A 681 27.45 8.55 39.23
C THR A 681 26.40 8.90 40.27
N LEU A 682 25.86 7.88 40.96
CA LEU A 682 24.97 8.11 42.10
C LEU A 682 25.79 8.63 43.30
N CYS A 683 25.44 9.81 43.81
CA CYS A 683 26.21 10.55 44.83
C CYS A 683 26.36 9.85 46.20
N ASP A 684 25.70 8.71 46.44
CA ASP A 684 25.74 7.95 47.70
C ASP A 684 26.91 6.94 47.80
N GLY A 685 28.06 7.27 47.21
CA GLY A 685 29.34 6.64 47.58
C GLY A 685 29.62 5.23 47.07
N GLY A 686 28.85 4.72 46.10
CA GLY A 686 29.17 3.49 45.40
C GLY A 686 29.32 3.72 43.90
N SER A 687 30.52 3.60 43.36
CA SER A 687 30.74 3.39 41.92
C SER A 687 30.19 2.01 41.55
N LYS A 688 28.87 1.85 41.51
CA LYS A 688 28.25 0.57 41.19
C LYS A 688 28.50 0.30 39.71
N ARG A 689 29.08 -0.87 39.41
CA ARG A 689 29.37 -1.28 38.04
C ARG A 689 28.04 -1.44 37.28
N GLN A 690 27.90 -0.71 36.19
CA GLN A 690 26.86 -0.93 35.19
C GLN A 690 27.41 -1.86 34.12
N GLY A 691 26.57 -2.78 33.63
CA GLY A 691 26.89 -3.68 32.53
C GLY A 691 25.99 -3.40 31.35
N PHE A 692 26.56 -3.30 30.15
CA PHE A 692 25.81 -3.15 28.91
C PHE A 692 26.30 -4.19 27.92
N ILE A 693 25.36 -4.98 27.39
CA ILE A 693 25.58 -5.96 26.34
C ILE A 693 24.57 -5.66 25.25
N ALA A 694 25.04 -5.54 24.00
CA ALA A 694 24.16 -5.36 22.86
C ALA A 694 24.51 -6.37 21.77
N ASN A 695 23.49 -6.84 21.07
CA ASN A 695 23.56 -7.80 19.98
C ASN A 695 22.56 -7.41 18.87
N GLY A 696 22.87 -7.77 17.64
CA GLY A 696 22.02 -7.58 16.45
C GLY A 696 22.80 -7.05 15.27
N ASP A 697 22.25 -7.23 14.08
CA ASP A 697 22.88 -6.87 12.81
C ASP A 697 23.10 -5.36 12.73
N GLY A 698 24.35 -4.97 12.50
CA GLY A 698 24.71 -3.57 12.37
C GLY A 698 24.58 -2.78 13.67
N ILE A 699 24.50 -3.42 14.84
CA ILE A 699 24.43 -2.73 16.13
C ILE A 699 25.64 -1.81 16.34
N ALA A 700 26.83 -2.24 15.93
CA ALA A 700 28.04 -1.41 16.00
C ALA A 700 27.93 -0.17 15.10
N LEU A 701 27.34 -0.34 13.91
CA LEU A 701 27.11 0.71 12.93
C LEU A 701 26.04 1.70 13.43
N ASN A 702 24.96 1.19 14.01
CA ASN A 702 23.90 1.95 14.69
C ASN A 702 24.47 2.83 15.81
N MET A 703 25.22 2.24 16.73
CA MET A 703 25.81 2.97 17.85
C MET A 703 26.84 4.00 17.35
N GLY A 704 27.62 3.67 16.31
CA GLY A 704 28.60 4.59 15.72
C GLY A 704 27.97 5.79 15.03
N ALA A 705 26.86 5.57 14.32
CA ALA A 705 26.15 6.62 13.59
C ALA A 705 25.27 7.49 14.51
N LEU A 706 24.50 6.87 15.39
CA LEU A 706 23.46 7.53 16.18
C LEU A 706 23.98 8.06 17.52
N ALA A 707 24.96 7.40 18.13
CA ALA A 707 25.48 7.78 19.45
C ALA A 707 26.98 7.43 19.61
N PRO A 708 27.88 8.08 18.85
CA PRO A 708 29.31 7.77 18.88
C PRO A 708 29.93 7.90 20.29
N THR A 709 29.34 8.73 21.16
CA THR A 709 29.76 8.86 22.56
C THR A 709 29.51 7.60 23.40
N LEU A 710 28.48 6.81 23.06
CA LEU A 710 28.16 5.56 23.73
C LEU A 710 29.31 4.56 23.58
N LEU A 711 29.81 4.36 22.35
CA LEU A 711 30.94 3.48 22.06
C LEU A 711 32.21 3.87 22.85
N VAL A 712 32.48 5.17 22.97
CA VAL A 712 33.64 5.67 23.72
C VAL A 712 33.50 5.38 25.22
N ARG A 713 32.28 5.40 25.75
CA ARG A 713 31.97 5.21 27.17
C ARG A 713 31.89 3.73 27.59
N MET A 714 31.70 2.81 26.65
CA MET A 714 31.45 1.39 26.92
C MET A 714 32.61 0.60 27.56
N GLY A 715 33.87 1.06 27.51
CA GLY A 715 34.97 0.37 28.21
C GLY A 715 35.06 -1.14 27.87
N ALA A 716 35.00 -2.02 28.89
CA ALA A 716 34.97 -3.48 28.70
C ALA A 716 33.53 -4.00 28.50
N SER A 717 32.95 -3.69 27.34
CA SER A 717 31.67 -4.24 26.89
C SER A 717 31.88 -5.34 25.85
N LEU A 718 30.96 -6.31 25.81
CA LEU A 718 30.86 -7.28 24.71
C LEU A 718 29.85 -6.72 23.70
N ILE A 719 30.31 -6.48 22.48
CA ILE A 719 29.46 -6.21 21.31
C ILE A 719 29.65 -7.42 20.41
N ASP A 720 28.56 -8.12 20.13
CA ASP A 720 28.53 -9.15 19.10
C ASP A 720 27.76 -8.58 17.90
N ASP A 721 28.42 -8.54 16.74
CA ASP A 721 27.91 -7.96 15.49
C ASP A 721 27.66 -9.09 14.47
N SER A 722 27.34 -10.29 14.96
CA SER A 722 27.13 -11.47 14.12
C SER A 722 25.83 -12.20 14.46
N TYR A 723 24.88 -12.12 13.53
CA TYR A 723 23.75 -13.04 13.42
C TYR A 723 23.69 -13.68 12.02
#